data_AF-A0A418V837-F1
#
_entry.id   AF-A0A418V837-F1
#
_cell.length_a   1.000
_cell.length_b   1.000
_cell.length_c   1.000
_cell.angle_alpha   90.00
_cell.angle_beta   90.00
_cell.angle_gamma   90.00
#
_symmetry.space_group_name_H-M   'P 1'
#
loop_
_entity.id
_entity.type
_entity.pdbx_description
1 polymer ?
#
loop_
_entity_poly.entity_id
_entity_poly.type
_entity_poly.pdbx_seq_one_letter_code
_entity_poly.pdbx_strand_id
1 'polypeptide(L)'
;MIPQPLYKIPVKLLGDLASSRALEKVLQDAASSRGLALEALDADTLEDILKKDVYRRLQHTVPAVLAKKRVMEVLKELHSVPEPAPLRSTTEVRLVNDPVALLEENAKKFNLYFDWPETQRLRSILGIAKTEGAAGRSVESLVQEGSGLLEQMERRLQEGLVEQAQDLAELKATFGRVQGMGGRDVKRLENLIGQIDEAQEQGTLLPGEVERARNITFKLRKSLESSVVESVTSAQGVPDAVIQAEAQARVQALELEHVTRQLADIQRDHAALLRARPDLNAQNEELRARVSLGSVAVEAVQDWRAALDAAHQDTLAQQRQELAALEAKLDALPDSTAGHEVRVTLDVARLTLQEGSLATDELLELRGTLNVLEHSPELAARIMEHQRELAELERTAREVPGAEEELRRSITEAREVLARGQDAELGPLWAVLERFMGEAAQQRENFDARADHVIREYDSVRSLAGETIQRLGRLAEALRAQRRLGPMSAQARERYALSLTDAEALLAEARAEYQAAQEVTATFGQDALSDLLDVFNLGSEIGGDAGGAGSSTGTGAGSSFLEAAPAMSGAASGGAESGPRAETWLIEDGHLAHGPETATITGLLSLLAQADTLGLHRLDMGDQTHVWSARAAGSRGWRVARALTWDDLDAGAGRWLDTGEA
;
A
#
# COMPACT_ATOMS: atom_id res chain seq x y z
N MET A 1 -7.74 -26.89 14.06
CA MET A 1 -8.62 -26.28 13.05
C MET A 1 -10.02 -26.79 13.29
N ILE A 2 -11.00 -25.90 13.45
CA ILE A 2 -12.43 -26.27 13.36
C ILE A 2 -12.60 -27.01 12.03
N PRO A 3 -13.38 -28.11 11.93
CA PRO A 3 -13.84 -28.58 10.63
C PRO A 3 -14.79 -27.52 10.08
N GLN A 4 -14.24 -26.46 9.47
CA GLN A 4 -15.04 -25.53 8.70
C GLN A 4 -15.59 -26.31 7.50
N PRO A 5 -16.88 -26.12 7.15
CA PRO A 5 -17.41 -26.72 5.94
C PRO A 5 -16.59 -26.24 4.75
N LEU A 6 -16.25 -27.16 3.84
CA LEU A 6 -15.26 -26.93 2.77
C LEU A 6 -15.57 -25.69 1.91
N TYR A 7 -16.84 -25.33 1.77
CA TYR A 7 -17.28 -24.15 1.02
C TYR A 7 -16.80 -22.81 1.63
N LYS A 8 -16.43 -22.75 2.92
CA LYS A 8 -15.91 -21.51 3.53
C LYS A 8 -14.51 -21.15 3.04
N ILE A 9 -13.74 -22.12 2.54
CA ILE A 9 -12.41 -21.89 1.96
C ILE A 9 -12.47 -20.98 0.74
N PRO A 10 -13.26 -21.29 -0.32
CA PRO A 10 -13.39 -20.38 -1.46
C PRO A 10 -14.02 -19.04 -1.09
N VAL A 11 -14.99 -19.01 -0.17
CA VAL A 11 -15.60 -17.74 0.29
C VAL A 11 -14.54 -16.83 0.93
N LYS A 12 -13.68 -17.39 1.77
CA LYS A 12 -12.58 -16.66 2.41
C LYS A 12 -11.52 -16.19 1.41
N LEU A 13 -11.08 -17.08 0.53
CA LEU A 13 -9.96 -16.81 -0.38
C LEU A 13 -10.32 -15.93 -1.58
N LEU A 14 -11.60 -15.87 -1.96
CA LEU A 14 -12.10 -15.00 -3.04
C LEU A 14 -12.81 -13.75 -2.51
N GLY A 15 -12.84 -13.55 -1.19
CA GLY A 15 -13.48 -12.43 -0.52
C GLY A 15 -12.85 -11.06 -0.84
N ASP A 16 -11.69 -11.03 -1.49
CA ASP A 16 -11.08 -9.81 -2.04
C ASP A 16 -11.67 -9.40 -3.41
N LEU A 17 -12.27 -10.34 -4.15
CA LEU A 17 -12.78 -10.13 -5.52
C LEU A 17 -14.30 -9.95 -5.58
N ALA A 18 -15.01 -10.52 -4.61
CA ALA A 18 -16.46 -10.53 -4.54
C ALA A 18 -16.92 -10.61 -3.09
N SER A 19 -18.15 -10.17 -2.82
CA SER A 19 -18.73 -10.25 -1.48
C SER A 19 -18.89 -11.71 -1.03
N SER A 20 -18.65 -11.96 0.26
CA SER A 20 -18.85 -13.27 0.92
C SER A 20 -20.24 -13.84 0.60
N ARG A 21 -21.27 -13.00 0.74
CA ARG A 21 -22.66 -13.32 0.46
C ARG A 21 -22.91 -13.67 -1.01
N ALA A 22 -22.35 -12.94 -1.97
CA ALA A 22 -22.53 -13.28 -3.37
C ALA A 22 -21.85 -14.61 -3.72
N LEU A 23 -20.68 -14.89 -3.13
CA LEU A 23 -20.02 -16.18 -3.29
C LEU A 23 -20.84 -17.30 -2.66
N GLU A 24 -21.30 -17.16 -1.42
CA GLU A 24 -22.17 -18.13 -0.76
C GLU A 24 -23.47 -18.37 -1.52
N LYS A 25 -24.10 -17.31 -2.05
CA LYS A 25 -25.30 -17.42 -2.87
C LYS A 25 -25.03 -18.19 -4.17
N VAL A 26 -23.94 -17.89 -4.88
CA VAL A 26 -23.56 -18.62 -6.10
C VAL A 26 -23.26 -20.09 -5.79
N LEU A 27 -22.57 -20.38 -4.69
CA LEU A 27 -22.31 -21.74 -4.23
C LEU A 27 -23.62 -22.46 -3.85
N GLN A 28 -24.53 -21.79 -3.15
CA GLN A 28 -25.84 -22.32 -2.76
C GLN A 28 -26.71 -22.61 -3.98
N ASP A 29 -26.80 -21.69 -4.95
CA ASP A 29 -27.56 -21.86 -6.19
C ASP A 29 -26.97 -23.01 -7.02
N ALA A 30 -25.63 -23.08 -7.12
CA ALA A 30 -24.92 -24.14 -7.81
C ALA A 30 -25.09 -25.52 -7.15
N ALA A 31 -25.06 -25.59 -5.81
CA ALA A 31 -25.33 -26.81 -5.04
C ALA A 31 -26.79 -27.26 -5.22
N SER A 32 -27.73 -26.31 -5.13
CA SER A 32 -29.17 -26.57 -5.30
C SER A 32 -29.48 -27.11 -6.70
N SER A 33 -28.83 -26.57 -7.75
CA SER A 33 -28.96 -27.08 -9.13
C SER A 33 -28.46 -28.52 -9.31
N ARG A 34 -27.57 -28.97 -8.42
CA ARG A 34 -27.01 -30.33 -8.35
C ARG A 34 -27.75 -31.23 -7.34
N GLY A 35 -28.79 -30.71 -6.67
CA GLY A 35 -29.59 -31.44 -5.68
C GLY A 35 -28.87 -31.66 -4.34
N LEU A 36 -27.82 -30.88 -4.05
CA LEU A 36 -27.01 -30.97 -2.84
C LEU A 36 -27.25 -29.78 -1.92
N ALA A 37 -27.07 -29.99 -0.61
CA ALA A 37 -26.99 -28.90 0.37
C ALA A 37 -25.57 -28.31 0.38
N LEU A 38 -25.44 -27.01 0.65
CA LEU A 38 -24.16 -26.30 0.67
C LEU A 38 -23.14 -26.91 1.66
N GLU A 39 -23.63 -27.39 2.80
CA GLU A 39 -22.84 -28.03 3.85
C GLU A 39 -22.35 -29.44 3.48
N ALA A 40 -22.96 -30.07 2.48
CA ALA A 40 -22.68 -31.44 2.05
C ALA A 40 -21.80 -31.52 0.78
N LEU A 41 -21.21 -30.39 0.35
CA LEU A 41 -20.33 -30.36 -0.81
C LEU A 41 -18.99 -31.05 -0.50
N ASP A 42 -18.64 -32.05 -1.31
CA ASP A 42 -17.31 -32.66 -1.33
C ASP A 42 -16.31 -31.82 -2.16
N ALA A 43 -15.02 -32.13 -2.03
CA ALA A 43 -13.96 -31.38 -2.70
C ALA A 43 -14.10 -31.40 -4.24
N ASP A 44 -14.49 -32.54 -4.81
CA ASP A 44 -14.63 -32.72 -6.26
C ASP A 44 -15.81 -31.92 -6.84
N THR A 45 -16.97 -31.91 -6.16
CA THR A 45 -18.11 -31.10 -6.60
C THR A 45 -17.82 -29.63 -6.42
N LEU A 46 -17.15 -29.24 -5.32
CA LEU A 46 -16.74 -27.85 -5.10
C LEU A 46 -15.76 -27.38 -6.17
N GLU A 47 -14.83 -28.24 -6.62
CA GLU A 47 -13.93 -27.95 -7.73
C GLU A 47 -14.68 -27.68 -9.05
N ASP A 48 -15.71 -28.47 -9.37
CA ASP A 48 -16.54 -28.24 -10.57
C ASP A 48 -17.32 -26.93 -10.50
N ILE A 49 -17.91 -26.63 -9.33
CA ILE A 49 -18.63 -25.37 -9.08
C ILE A 49 -17.67 -24.17 -9.23
N LEU A 50 -16.45 -24.29 -8.68
CA LEU A 50 -15.44 -23.23 -8.76
C LEU A 50 -15.02 -22.94 -10.21
N LYS A 51 -14.78 -23.99 -11.00
CA LYS A 51 -14.33 -23.86 -12.40
C LYS A 51 -15.40 -23.33 -13.35
N LYS A 52 -16.69 -23.51 -13.05
CA LYS A 52 -17.81 -23.14 -13.94
C LYS A 52 -18.59 -21.93 -13.43
N ASP A 53 -19.22 -22.08 -12.28
CA ASP A 53 -20.22 -21.15 -11.77
C ASP A 53 -19.54 -19.94 -11.12
N VAL A 54 -18.57 -20.18 -10.23
CA VAL A 54 -17.81 -19.10 -9.57
C VAL A 54 -16.89 -18.40 -10.57
N TYR A 55 -16.18 -19.15 -11.42
CA TYR A 55 -15.36 -18.55 -12.48
C TYR A 55 -16.16 -17.61 -13.39
N ARG A 56 -17.35 -18.02 -13.84
CA ARG A 56 -18.24 -17.16 -14.65
C ARG A 56 -18.69 -15.93 -13.87
N ARG A 57 -19.01 -16.07 -12.58
CA ARG A 57 -19.37 -14.92 -11.73
C ARG A 57 -18.23 -13.91 -11.62
N LEU A 58 -17.01 -14.38 -11.36
CA LEU A 58 -15.83 -13.54 -11.21
C LEU A 58 -15.47 -12.79 -12.50
N GLN A 59 -15.75 -13.37 -13.67
CA GLN A 59 -15.54 -12.67 -14.96
C GLN A 59 -16.38 -11.40 -15.12
N HIS A 60 -17.44 -11.21 -14.32
CA HIS A 60 -18.21 -9.97 -14.32
C HIS A 60 -17.56 -8.84 -13.51
N THR A 61 -16.64 -9.15 -12.60
CA THR A 61 -15.98 -8.17 -11.72
C THR A 61 -14.50 -8.00 -12.04
N VAL A 62 -13.83 -9.04 -12.54
CA VAL A 62 -12.38 -9.05 -12.79
C VAL A 62 -12.00 -9.67 -14.14
N PRO A 63 -10.82 -9.32 -14.70
CA PRO A 63 -10.33 -9.93 -15.94
C PRO A 63 -10.19 -11.45 -15.86
N ALA A 64 -10.44 -12.14 -16.98
CA ALA A 64 -10.48 -13.60 -17.04
C ALA A 64 -9.17 -14.29 -16.61
N VAL A 65 -8.02 -13.62 -16.80
CA VAL A 65 -6.69 -14.12 -16.38
C VAL A 65 -6.58 -14.13 -14.85
N LEU A 66 -6.98 -13.02 -14.20
CA LEU A 66 -6.98 -12.91 -12.74
C LEU A 66 -7.97 -13.89 -12.11
N ALA A 67 -9.20 -13.97 -12.66
CA ALA A 67 -10.21 -14.93 -12.19
C ALA A 67 -9.68 -16.38 -12.25
N LYS A 68 -9.01 -16.76 -13.35
CA LYS A 68 -8.46 -18.11 -13.51
C LYS A 68 -7.33 -18.39 -12.52
N LYS A 69 -6.39 -17.45 -12.35
CA LYS A 69 -5.29 -17.55 -11.40
C LYS A 69 -5.81 -17.77 -9.98
N ARG A 70 -6.78 -16.95 -9.55
CA ARG A 70 -7.39 -17.01 -8.22
C ARG A 70 -8.16 -18.31 -7.98
N VAL A 71 -8.97 -18.76 -8.95
CA VAL A 71 -9.63 -20.07 -8.84
C VAL A 71 -8.62 -21.20 -8.71
N MET A 72 -7.49 -21.16 -9.43
CA MET A 72 -6.44 -22.18 -9.30
C MET A 72 -5.74 -22.15 -7.94
N GLU A 73 -5.49 -20.96 -7.36
CA GLU A 73 -4.95 -20.81 -6.01
C GLU A 73 -5.89 -21.45 -4.97
N VAL A 74 -7.19 -21.19 -5.08
CA VAL A 74 -8.22 -21.79 -4.20
C VAL A 74 -8.25 -23.30 -4.34
N LEU A 75 -8.19 -23.83 -5.56
CA LEU A 75 -8.15 -25.28 -5.78
C LEU A 75 -6.91 -25.92 -5.14
N LYS A 76 -5.75 -25.26 -5.25
CA LYS A 76 -4.51 -25.73 -4.62
C LYS A 76 -4.66 -25.80 -3.10
N GLU A 77 -5.27 -24.81 -2.48
CA GLU A 77 -5.56 -24.81 -1.05
C GLU A 77 -6.58 -25.89 -0.68
N LEU A 78 -7.65 -26.06 -1.46
CA LEU A 78 -8.64 -27.12 -1.24
C LEU A 78 -8.03 -28.53 -1.29
N HIS A 79 -7.14 -28.79 -2.24
CA HIS A 79 -6.44 -30.08 -2.33
C HIS A 79 -5.38 -30.28 -1.23
N SER A 80 -5.01 -29.22 -0.50
CA SER A 80 -4.06 -29.30 0.61
C SER A 80 -4.73 -29.64 1.95
N VAL A 81 -6.06 -29.56 2.04
CA VAL A 81 -6.83 -29.92 3.23
C VAL A 81 -6.92 -31.45 3.34
N PRO A 82 -6.32 -32.08 4.37
CA PRO A 82 -6.43 -33.53 4.54
C PRO A 82 -7.88 -33.93 4.86
N GLU A 83 -8.36 -35.03 4.26
CA GLU A 83 -9.67 -35.60 4.58
C GLU A 83 -9.79 -35.87 6.10
N PRO A 84 -10.95 -35.55 6.73
CA PRO A 84 -11.13 -35.74 8.15
C PRO A 84 -11.04 -37.23 8.52
N ALA A 85 -9.97 -37.61 9.23
CA ALA A 85 -9.83 -38.95 9.79
C ALA A 85 -10.93 -39.24 10.84
N PRO A 86 -11.43 -40.49 10.96
CA PRO A 86 -12.46 -40.83 11.94
C PRO A 86 -11.96 -40.64 13.38
N LEU A 87 -12.64 -39.76 14.12
CA LEU A 87 -12.24 -39.25 15.44
C LEU A 87 -12.17 -40.34 16.53
N ARG A 88 -11.06 -40.36 17.29
CA ARG A 88 -10.96 -41.04 18.60
C ARG A 88 -11.09 -40.00 19.71
N SER A 89 -11.98 -40.25 20.66
CA SER A 89 -12.30 -39.34 21.77
C SER A 89 -11.23 -39.35 22.87
N THR A 90 -10.46 -38.28 22.99
CA THR A 90 -9.66 -37.95 24.18
C THR A 90 -9.96 -36.53 24.64
N THR A 91 -9.65 -36.21 25.90
CA THR A 91 -9.97 -34.95 26.58
C THR A 91 -9.45 -33.68 25.87
N GLU A 92 -8.41 -33.80 25.02
CA GLU A 92 -7.92 -32.72 24.15
C GLU A 92 -8.93 -32.34 23.06
N VAL A 93 -9.81 -33.25 22.64
CA VAL A 93 -10.89 -33.00 21.66
C VAL A 93 -11.96 -32.05 22.22
N ARG A 94 -12.11 -31.94 23.55
CA ARG A 94 -13.08 -31.00 24.15
C ARG A 94 -12.66 -29.54 24.02
N LEU A 95 -11.36 -29.23 24.09
CA LEU A 95 -10.83 -27.88 23.83
C LEU A 95 -10.88 -27.52 22.34
N VAL A 96 -10.77 -28.52 21.46
CA VAL A 96 -10.87 -28.34 20.00
C VAL A 96 -12.31 -28.08 19.53
N ASN A 97 -13.32 -28.45 20.33
CA ASN A 97 -14.75 -28.35 19.98
C ASN A 97 -15.49 -27.18 20.63
N ASP A 98 -14.85 -26.41 21.54
CA ASP A 98 -15.45 -25.19 22.08
C ASP A 98 -14.97 -23.99 21.25
N PRO A 99 -15.84 -23.41 20.40
CA PRO A 99 -15.45 -22.31 19.51
C PRO A 99 -15.03 -21.05 20.29
N VAL A 100 -15.55 -20.83 21.50
CA VAL A 100 -15.19 -19.68 22.33
C VAL A 100 -13.78 -19.87 22.90
N ALA A 101 -13.45 -21.07 23.38
CA ALA A 101 -12.12 -21.38 23.91
C ALA A 101 -11.02 -21.23 22.83
N LEU A 102 -11.30 -21.64 21.59
CA LEU A 102 -10.38 -21.44 20.47
C LEU A 102 -10.17 -19.96 20.16
N LEU A 103 -11.26 -19.17 20.19
CA LEU A 103 -11.19 -17.73 19.98
C LEU A 103 -10.34 -17.04 21.05
N GLU A 104 -10.47 -17.45 22.31
CA GLU A 104 -9.62 -16.96 23.42
C GLU A 104 -8.15 -17.30 23.25
N GLU A 105 -7.83 -18.50 22.78
CA GLU A 105 -6.45 -18.90 22.55
C GLU A 105 -5.78 -18.02 21.50
N ASN A 106 -6.48 -17.78 20.39
CA ASN A 106 -5.99 -16.89 19.32
C ASN A 106 -5.88 -15.43 19.78
N ALA A 107 -6.77 -14.98 20.66
CA ALA A 107 -6.74 -13.62 21.21
C ALA A 107 -5.48 -13.33 22.06
N LYS A 108 -4.85 -14.35 22.67
CA LYS A 108 -3.68 -14.17 23.54
C LYS A 108 -2.49 -13.50 22.85
N LYS A 109 -2.32 -13.70 21.54
CA LYS A 109 -1.25 -13.07 20.74
C LYS A 109 -1.31 -11.54 20.79
N PHE A 110 -2.51 -10.98 21.00
CA PHE A 110 -2.74 -9.54 20.93
C PHE A 110 -2.83 -8.85 22.29
N ASN A 111 -2.52 -9.57 23.39
CA ASN A 111 -2.54 -9.00 24.74
C ASN A 111 -1.60 -7.79 24.92
N LEU A 112 -0.54 -7.69 24.11
CA LEU A 112 0.39 -6.56 24.11
C LEU A 112 -0.18 -5.29 23.47
N TYR A 113 -1.30 -5.41 22.73
CA TYR A 113 -1.92 -4.31 21.98
C TYR A 113 -3.27 -3.91 22.58
N PHE A 114 -3.29 -3.70 23.90
CA PHE A 114 -4.50 -3.33 24.65
C PHE A 114 -5.10 -2.00 24.19
N ASP A 115 -4.25 -1.08 23.71
CA ASP A 115 -4.66 0.24 23.26
C ASP A 115 -5.39 0.21 21.91
N TRP A 116 -5.41 -0.94 21.22
CA TRP A 116 -6.17 -1.10 20.00
C TRP A 116 -7.66 -1.28 20.31
N PRO A 117 -8.56 -0.47 19.70
CA PRO A 117 -9.99 -0.59 19.94
C PRO A 117 -10.55 -1.97 19.56
N GLU A 118 -9.95 -2.64 18.57
CA GLU A 118 -10.34 -3.99 18.15
C GLU A 118 -10.07 -5.03 19.25
N THR A 119 -8.95 -4.91 19.98
CA THR A 119 -8.62 -5.78 21.12
C THR A 119 -9.63 -5.60 22.25
N GLN A 120 -10.06 -4.36 22.49
CA GLN A 120 -11.05 -4.04 23.52
C GLN A 120 -12.42 -4.63 23.19
N ARG A 121 -12.86 -4.42 21.94
CA ARG A 121 -14.08 -5.02 21.42
C ARG A 121 -14.05 -6.55 21.47
N LEU A 122 -12.95 -7.19 21.07
CA LEU A 122 -12.82 -8.65 21.11
C LEU A 122 -12.97 -9.21 22.53
N ARG A 123 -12.41 -8.53 23.54
CA ARG A 123 -12.55 -8.94 24.95
C ARG A 123 -13.99 -8.79 25.43
N SER A 124 -14.66 -7.72 25.03
CA SER A 124 -16.09 -7.50 25.30
C SER A 124 -16.95 -8.64 24.71
N ILE A 125 -16.73 -8.98 23.44
CA ILE A 125 -17.41 -10.09 22.75
C ILE A 125 -17.11 -11.43 23.44
N LEU A 126 -15.85 -11.70 23.79
CA LEU A 126 -15.48 -12.93 24.50
C LEU A 126 -16.13 -13.04 25.89
N GLY A 127 -16.24 -11.92 26.61
CA GLY A 127 -16.93 -11.86 27.90
C GLY A 127 -18.40 -12.27 27.77
N ILE A 128 -19.08 -11.76 26.75
CA ILE A 128 -20.50 -12.03 26.50
C ILE A 128 -20.72 -13.43 25.92
N ALA A 129 -19.84 -13.87 25.03
CA ALA A 129 -19.86 -15.22 24.49
C ALA A 129 -19.78 -16.28 25.61
N LYS A 130 -18.98 -16.03 26.65
CA LYS A 130 -18.90 -16.88 27.84
C LYS A 130 -20.20 -16.88 28.64
N THR A 131 -20.80 -15.71 28.87
CA THR A 131 -22.04 -15.62 29.65
C THR A 131 -23.21 -16.28 28.92
N GLU A 132 -23.35 -16.05 27.62
CA GLU A 132 -24.39 -16.65 26.78
C GLU A 132 -24.20 -18.16 26.63
N GLY A 133 -22.95 -18.62 26.44
CA GLY A 133 -22.61 -20.04 26.40
C GLY A 133 -22.89 -20.75 27.72
N ALA A 134 -22.56 -20.13 28.86
CA ALA A 134 -22.90 -20.67 30.19
C ALA A 134 -24.43 -20.72 30.43
N ALA A 135 -25.19 -19.82 29.80
CA ALA A 135 -26.65 -19.83 29.80
C ALA A 135 -27.27 -20.81 28.77
N GLY A 136 -26.45 -21.52 27.99
CA GLY A 136 -26.91 -22.49 26.98
C GLY A 136 -27.52 -21.87 25.72
N ARG A 137 -27.24 -20.60 25.44
CA ARG A 137 -27.74 -19.86 24.27
C ARG A 137 -26.75 -19.96 23.10
N SER A 138 -27.21 -19.59 21.89
CA SER A 138 -26.36 -19.62 20.70
C SER A 138 -25.27 -18.54 20.78
N VAL A 139 -24.04 -18.93 20.44
CA VAL A 139 -22.84 -18.07 20.49
C VAL A 139 -22.23 -17.87 19.10
N GLU A 140 -22.85 -18.45 18.06
CA GLU A 140 -22.26 -18.56 16.72
C GLU A 140 -21.96 -17.20 16.08
N SER A 141 -22.89 -16.23 16.20
CA SER A 141 -22.70 -14.87 15.68
C SER A 141 -21.55 -14.14 16.39
N LEU A 142 -21.44 -14.27 17.71
CA LEU A 142 -20.38 -13.65 18.52
C LEU A 142 -19.01 -14.26 18.19
N VAL A 143 -18.96 -15.57 17.97
CA VAL A 143 -17.73 -16.27 17.53
C VAL A 143 -17.33 -15.79 16.14
N GLN A 144 -18.29 -15.67 15.21
CA GLN A 144 -18.04 -15.19 13.86
C GLN A 144 -17.49 -13.76 13.87
N GLU A 145 -18.15 -12.85 14.60
CA GLU A 145 -17.69 -11.47 14.76
C GLU A 145 -16.28 -11.41 15.38
N GLY A 146 -16.04 -12.14 16.47
CA GLY A 146 -14.74 -12.19 17.14
C GLY A 146 -13.63 -12.73 16.22
N SER A 147 -13.94 -13.73 15.39
CA SER A 147 -12.98 -14.24 14.40
C SER A 147 -12.67 -13.24 13.29
N GLY A 148 -13.65 -12.46 12.85
CA GLY A 148 -13.44 -11.34 11.92
C GLY A 148 -12.52 -10.26 12.51
N LEU A 149 -12.70 -9.92 13.79
CA LEU A 149 -11.79 -8.98 14.48
C LEU A 149 -10.36 -9.51 14.59
N LEU A 150 -10.18 -10.81 14.86
CA LEU A 150 -8.85 -11.41 14.85
C LEU A 150 -8.18 -11.33 13.48
N GLU A 151 -8.92 -11.57 12.40
CA GLU A 151 -8.39 -11.43 11.04
C GLU A 151 -7.99 -9.98 10.74
N GLN A 152 -8.80 -9.01 11.16
CA GLN A 152 -8.48 -7.59 11.05
C GLN A 152 -7.22 -7.22 11.83
N MET A 153 -7.08 -7.70 13.07
CA MET A 153 -5.94 -7.43 13.93
C MET A 153 -4.67 -8.12 13.45
N GLU A 154 -4.77 -9.34 12.91
CA GLU A 154 -3.64 -10.05 12.30
C GLU A 154 -3.14 -9.30 11.06
N ARG A 155 -4.05 -8.84 10.20
CA ARG A 155 -3.71 -7.98 9.06
C ARG A 155 -3.02 -6.70 9.51
N ARG A 156 -3.58 -5.99 10.49
CA ARG A 156 -2.99 -4.76 11.06
C ARG A 156 -1.59 -5.02 11.63
N LEU A 157 -1.39 -6.15 12.31
CA LEU A 157 -0.09 -6.56 12.84
C LEU A 157 0.92 -6.79 11.71
N GLN A 158 0.54 -7.55 10.67
CA GLN A 158 1.42 -7.84 9.55
C GLN A 158 1.79 -6.57 8.76
N GLU A 159 0.82 -5.70 8.50
CA GLU A 159 1.06 -4.40 7.86
C GLU A 159 1.98 -3.51 8.71
N GLY A 160 1.74 -3.45 10.03
CA GLY A 160 2.58 -2.72 10.97
C GLY A 160 4.02 -3.26 11.04
N LEU A 161 4.21 -4.58 10.92
CA LEU A 161 5.55 -5.19 10.98
C LEU A 161 6.36 -4.86 9.73
N VAL A 162 5.69 -4.73 8.58
CA VAL A 162 6.32 -4.26 7.34
C VAL A 162 6.70 -2.78 7.45
N GLU A 163 5.83 -1.96 8.01
CA GLU A 163 6.12 -0.54 8.29
C GLU A 163 7.31 -0.39 9.25
N GLN A 164 7.29 -1.09 10.38
CA GLN A 164 8.37 -1.07 11.37
C GLN A 164 9.70 -1.55 10.79
N ALA A 165 9.70 -2.56 9.91
CA ALA A 165 10.91 -2.99 9.21
C ALA A 165 11.47 -1.91 8.28
N GLN A 166 10.59 -1.22 7.55
CA GLN A 166 10.98 -0.11 6.68
C GLN A 166 11.57 1.05 7.49
N ASP A 167 10.90 1.43 8.59
CA ASP A 167 11.40 2.45 9.52
C ASP A 167 12.76 2.07 10.10
N LEU A 168 12.91 0.82 10.54
CA LEU A 168 14.16 0.35 11.11
C LEU A 168 15.31 0.45 10.10
N ALA A 169 15.04 0.13 8.83
CA ALA A 169 16.01 0.29 7.76
C ALA A 169 16.38 1.77 7.53
N GLU A 170 15.42 2.69 7.57
CA GLU A 170 15.65 4.14 7.48
C GLU A 170 16.40 4.71 8.69
N LEU A 171 16.04 4.27 9.89
CA LEU A 171 16.67 4.65 11.14
C LEU A 171 18.13 4.19 11.17
N LYS A 172 18.41 2.92 10.82
CA LYS A 172 19.79 2.39 10.71
C LYS A 172 20.62 3.18 9.70
N ALA A 173 20.05 3.48 8.52
CA ALA A 173 20.73 4.24 7.49
C ALA A 173 21.09 5.67 7.93
N THR A 174 20.18 6.31 8.66
CA THR A 174 20.38 7.70 9.08
C THR A 174 21.18 7.83 10.37
N PHE A 175 21.15 6.83 11.23
CA PHE A 175 22.05 6.68 12.36
C PHE A 175 23.52 6.75 11.91
N GLY A 176 23.88 6.03 10.83
CA GLY A 176 25.25 6.07 10.28
C GLY A 176 25.75 7.47 9.92
N ARG A 177 24.85 8.39 9.55
CA ARG A 177 25.21 9.80 9.23
C ARG A 177 25.36 10.67 10.48
N VAL A 178 24.55 10.41 11.51
CA VAL A 178 24.51 11.24 12.73
C VAL A 178 25.38 10.70 13.86
N GLN A 179 25.88 9.47 13.77
CA GLN A 179 26.69 8.82 14.80
C GLN A 179 27.93 9.64 15.19
N GLY A 180 28.52 10.36 14.22
CA GLY A 180 29.69 11.21 14.43
C GLY A 180 29.46 12.43 15.34
N MET A 181 28.20 12.85 15.57
CA MET A 181 27.87 13.95 16.48
C MET A 181 28.11 13.59 17.96
N GLY A 182 28.02 12.30 18.29
CA GLY A 182 28.06 11.82 19.67
C GLY A 182 26.95 12.38 20.57
N GLY A 183 27.08 12.19 21.88
CA GLY A 183 26.15 12.73 22.87
C GLY A 183 25.06 11.78 23.35
N ARG A 184 24.15 12.29 24.18
CA ARG A 184 23.11 11.49 24.87
C ARG A 184 22.03 10.99 23.91
N ASP A 185 21.62 11.82 22.96
CA ASP A 185 20.54 11.49 22.03
C ASP A 185 20.97 10.45 21.00
N VAL A 186 22.23 10.47 20.55
CA VAL A 186 22.81 9.41 19.69
C VAL A 186 22.82 8.06 20.40
N LYS A 187 23.29 7.99 21.67
CA LYS A 187 23.26 6.75 22.47
C LYS A 187 21.83 6.25 22.71
N ARG A 188 20.89 7.17 22.93
CA ARG A 188 19.48 6.82 23.10
C ARG A 188 18.88 6.26 21.82
N LEU A 189 19.22 6.85 20.67
CA LEU A 189 18.81 6.36 19.36
C LEU A 189 19.38 4.97 19.08
N GLU A 190 20.66 4.73 19.35
CA GLU A 190 21.31 3.42 19.22
C GLU A 190 20.59 2.33 20.04
N ASN A 191 20.28 2.63 21.31
CA ASN A 191 19.54 1.70 22.17
C ASN A 191 18.12 1.44 21.66
N LEU A 192 17.41 2.46 21.18
CA LEU A 192 16.07 2.30 20.61
C LEU A 192 16.11 1.47 19.33
N ILE A 193 17.10 1.69 18.45
CA ILE A 193 17.28 0.88 17.23
C ILE A 193 17.50 -0.59 17.61
N GLY A 194 18.34 -0.88 18.61
CA GLY A 194 18.55 -2.25 19.09
C GLY A 194 17.28 -2.90 19.64
N GLN A 195 16.48 -2.15 20.42
CA GLN A 195 15.19 -2.64 20.93
C GLN A 195 14.17 -2.94 19.82
N ILE A 196 14.09 -2.04 18.82
CA ILE A 196 13.17 -2.22 17.67
C ILE A 196 13.62 -3.40 16.81
N ASP A 197 14.93 -3.60 16.62
CA ASP A 197 15.48 -4.74 15.87
C ASP A 197 15.15 -6.08 16.54
N GLU A 198 15.39 -6.19 17.85
CA GLU A 198 15.04 -7.39 18.62
C GLU A 198 13.52 -7.67 18.58
N ALA A 199 12.69 -6.63 18.72
CA ALA A 199 11.25 -6.76 18.64
C ALA A 199 10.76 -7.18 17.25
N GLN A 200 11.40 -6.68 16.19
CA GLN A 200 11.12 -7.06 14.81
C GLN A 200 11.44 -8.54 14.57
N GLU A 201 12.56 -9.05 15.08
CA GLU A 201 12.91 -10.47 15.01
C GLU A 201 11.89 -11.35 15.75
N GLN A 202 11.33 -10.85 16.85
CA GLN A 202 10.29 -11.51 17.63
C GLN A 202 8.87 -11.37 17.02
N GLY A 203 8.70 -10.58 15.96
CA GLY A 203 7.39 -10.33 15.33
C GLY A 203 6.46 -9.48 16.20
N THR A 204 7.01 -8.57 16.99
CA THR A 204 6.28 -7.68 17.91
C THR A 204 6.38 -6.22 17.46
N LEU A 205 5.29 -5.47 17.60
CA LEU A 205 5.24 -4.05 17.27
C LEU A 205 5.58 -3.18 18.48
N LEU A 206 6.44 -2.21 18.26
CA LEU A 206 6.86 -1.20 19.22
C LEU A 206 6.63 0.22 18.65
N PRO A 207 5.36 0.62 18.40
CA PRO A 207 5.06 1.88 17.73
C PRO A 207 5.56 3.10 18.51
N GLY A 208 5.49 3.06 19.85
CA GLY A 208 5.97 4.17 20.69
C GLY A 208 7.49 4.31 20.67
N GLU A 209 8.23 3.21 20.60
CA GLU A 209 9.68 3.20 20.46
C GLU A 209 10.11 3.73 19.09
N VAL A 210 9.42 3.31 18.03
CA VAL A 210 9.63 3.81 16.66
C VAL A 210 9.37 5.31 16.59
N GLU A 211 8.24 5.80 17.13
CA GLU A 211 7.93 7.24 17.18
C GLU A 211 9.03 8.02 17.95
N ARG A 212 9.49 7.51 19.10
CA ARG A 212 10.59 8.11 19.86
C ARG A 212 11.91 8.13 19.07
N ALA A 213 12.24 7.05 18.36
CA ALA A 213 13.44 6.95 17.53
C ALA A 213 13.38 7.93 16.35
N ARG A 214 12.22 8.02 15.67
CA ARG A 214 11.96 9.00 14.60
C ARG A 214 12.09 10.44 15.12
N ASN A 215 11.50 10.76 16.28
CA ASN A 215 11.60 12.08 16.91
C ASN A 215 13.04 12.49 17.24
N ILE A 216 13.83 11.56 17.78
CA ILE A 216 15.26 11.80 18.05
C ILE A 216 16.03 11.98 16.74
N THR A 217 15.76 11.15 15.74
CA THR A 217 16.39 11.23 14.42
C THR A 217 16.11 12.56 13.75
N PHE A 218 14.86 13.03 13.77
CA PHE A 218 14.48 14.35 13.27
C PHE A 218 15.26 15.46 13.97
N LYS A 219 15.33 15.45 15.31
CA LYS A 219 16.11 16.44 16.08
C LYS A 219 17.59 16.45 15.72
N LEU A 220 18.20 15.27 15.55
CA LEU A 220 19.61 15.13 15.18
C LEU A 220 19.87 15.58 13.74
N ARG A 221 19.00 15.25 12.78
CA ARG A 221 19.14 15.74 11.40
C ARG A 221 18.95 17.24 11.32
N LYS A 222 17.96 17.79 12.03
CA LYS A 222 17.74 19.24 12.10
C LYS A 222 18.95 19.97 12.68
N SER A 223 19.57 19.43 13.74
CA SER A 223 20.75 20.06 14.34
C SER A 223 22.00 19.96 13.45
N LEU A 224 22.15 18.88 12.67
CA LEU A 224 23.20 18.79 11.64
C LEU A 224 23.04 19.88 10.57
N GLU A 225 21.87 19.97 9.96
CA GLU A 225 21.61 20.97 8.90
C GLU A 225 21.73 22.40 9.46
N SER A 226 21.26 22.67 10.70
CA SER A 226 21.44 23.98 11.33
C SER A 226 22.90 24.30 11.66
N SER A 227 23.72 23.29 11.98
CA SER A 227 25.15 23.47 12.23
C SER A 227 25.93 23.73 10.93
N VAL A 228 25.48 23.17 9.80
CA VAL A 228 25.98 23.53 8.47
C VAL A 228 25.68 25.01 8.18
N VAL A 229 24.47 25.49 8.48
CA VAL A 229 24.12 26.92 8.35
C VAL A 229 25.02 27.81 9.22
N GLU A 230 25.24 27.44 10.48
CA GLU A 230 26.06 28.21 11.43
C GLU A 230 27.55 28.24 11.06
N SER A 231 28.10 27.10 10.60
CA SER A 231 29.50 27.00 10.15
C SER A 231 29.78 27.77 8.86
N VAL A 232 28.82 27.80 7.92
CA VAL A 232 28.93 28.58 6.67
C VAL A 232 28.86 30.08 6.94
N THR A 233 28.07 30.54 7.92
CA THR A 233 28.08 31.96 8.35
C THR A 233 29.37 32.39 9.05
N SER A 234 30.13 31.44 9.61
CA SER A 234 31.29 31.73 10.47
C SER A 234 32.62 31.81 9.73
N ALA A 235 32.72 31.26 8.52
CA ALA A 235 34.02 31.05 7.87
C ALA A 235 34.62 32.29 7.20
N GLN A 236 33.81 33.24 6.70
CA GLN A 236 34.33 34.39 5.93
C GLN A 236 33.54 35.72 6.08
N GLY A 237 32.51 35.79 6.93
CA GLY A 237 31.74 37.03 7.15
C GLY A 237 30.92 37.52 5.95
N VAL A 238 30.94 36.80 4.82
CA VAL A 238 30.02 36.97 3.70
C VAL A 238 29.19 35.68 3.60
N PRO A 239 27.87 35.73 3.83
CA PRO A 239 27.03 34.54 3.69
C PRO A 239 26.96 34.11 2.22
N ASP A 240 27.28 32.84 1.95
CA ASP A 240 26.93 32.22 0.68
C ASP A 240 25.43 31.92 0.69
N ALA A 241 24.65 32.88 0.17
CA ALA A 241 23.18 32.88 0.24
C ALA A 241 22.55 31.63 -0.42
N VAL A 242 23.24 31.00 -1.37
CA VAL A 242 22.77 29.80 -2.06
C VAL A 242 22.82 28.58 -1.14
N ILE A 243 23.95 28.34 -0.49
CA ILE A 243 24.13 27.22 0.45
C ILE A 243 23.19 27.36 1.66
N GLN A 244 23.01 28.60 2.15
CA GLN A 244 22.07 28.88 3.24
C GLN A 244 20.61 28.63 2.84
N ALA A 245 20.22 29.03 1.63
CA ALA A 245 18.88 28.76 1.10
C ALA A 245 18.62 27.26 0.92
N GLU A 246 19.61 26.51 0.42
CA GLU A 246 19.51 25.05 0.27
C GLU A 246 19.38 24.33 1.61
N ALA A 247 20.20 24.69 2.61
CA ALA A 247 20.11 24.11 3.95
C ALA A 247 18.77 24.43 4.62
N GLN A 248 18.26 25.65 4.46
CA GLN A 248 16.93 26.02 4.96
C GLN A 248 15.81 25.22 4.26
N ALA A 249 15.91 25.02 2.96
CA ALA A 249 14.96 24.19 2.20
C ALA A 249 14.97 22.73 2.67
N ARG A 250 16.14 22.16 3.00
CA ARG A 250 16.25 20.81 3.57
C ARG A 250 15.60 20.71 4.94
N VAL A 251 15.79 21.70 5.81
CA VAL A 251 15.13 21.73 7.12
C VAL A 251 13.61 21.80 6.97
N GLN A 252 13.09 22.62 6.05
CA GLN A 252 11.65 22.70 5.76
C GLN A 252 11.10 21.38 5.21
N ALA A 253 11.85 20.71 4.32
CA ALA A 253 11.45 19.40 3.80
C ALA A 253 11.39 18.35 4.93
N LEU A 254 12.38 18.33 5.83
CA LEU A 254 12.38 17.45 7.00
C LEU A 254 11.20 17.73 7.94
N GLU A 255 10.86 19.01 8.15
CA GLU A 255 9.69 19.40 8.95
C GLU A 255 8.39 18.96 8.32
N LEU A 256 8.22 19.15 7.00
CA LEU A 256 7.03 18.72 6.27
C LEU A 256 6.88 17.20 6.28
N GLU A 257 7.97 16.44 6.07
CA GLU A 257 7.99 14.98 6.19
C GLU A 257 7.57 14.53 7.58
N HIS A 258 8.09 15.19 8.62
CA HIS A 258 7.77 14.89 10.01
C HIS A 258 6.30 15.17 10.35
N VAL A 259 5.79 16.34 9.97
CA VAL A 259 4.40 16.79 10.16
C VAL A 259 3.42 15.88 9.44
N THR A 260 3.72 15.52 8.18
CA THR A 260 2.87 14.63 7.37
C THR A 260 2.71 13.27 8.02
N ARG A 261 3.81 12.69 8.51
CA ARG A 261 3.78 11.39 9.22
C ARG A 261 3.05 11.48 10.54
N GLN A 262 3.32 12.48 11.37
CA GLN A 262 2.62 12.66 12.65
C GLN A 262 1.11 12.79 12.45
N LEU A 263 0.68 13.54 11.43
CA LEU A 263 -0.73 13.68 11.12
C LEU A 263 -1.36 12.35 10.70
N ALA A 264 -0.66 11.53 9.90
CA ALA A 264 -1.12 10.21 9.50
C ALA A 264 -1.25 9.24 10.70
N ASP A 265 -0.29 9.28 11.64
CA ASP A 265 -0.35 8.48 12.87
C ASP A 265 -1.56 8.90 13.74
N ILE A 266 -1.75 10.20 13.95
CA ILE A 266 -2.88 10.74 14.71
C ILE A 266 -4.22 10.34 14.08
N GLN A 267 -4.33 10.40 12.76
CA GLN A 267 -5.53 10.00 12.03
C GLN A 267 -5.86 8.52 12.20
N ARG A 268 -4.84 7.66 12.16
CA ARG A 268 -5.01 6.22 12.37
C ARG A 268 -5.49 5.95 13.79
N ASP A 269 -4.89 6.59 14.78
CA ASP A 269 -5.18 6.35 16.20
C ASP A 269 -6.57 6.89 16.59
N HIS A 270 -7.02 7.98 15.96
CA HIS A 270 -8.31 8.63 16.22
C HIS A 270 -9.38 8.34 15.16
N ALA A 271 -9.19 7.32 14.32
CA ALA A 271 -10.11 7.02 13.21
C ALA A 271 -11.56 6.78 13.68
N ALA A 272 -11.75 6.15 14.85
CA ALA A 272 -13.08 5.95 15.43
C ALA A 272 -13.76 7.27 15.86
N LEU A 273 -12.98 8.22 16.39
CA LEU A 273 -13.46 9.53 16.80
C LEU A 273 -13.83 10.39 15.59
N LEU A 274 -12.96 10.45 14.59
CA LEU A 274 -13.20 11.22 13.36
C LEU A 274 -14.46 10.74 12.63
N ARG A 275 -14.77 9.44 12.67
CA ARG A 275 -16.05 8.90 12.18
C ARG A 275 -17.25 9.35 13.00
N ALA A 276 -17.13 9.36 14.32
CA ALA A 276 -18.22 9.77 15.22
C ALA A 276 -18.51 11.28 15.15
N ARG A 277 -17.50 12.08 14.81
CA ARG A 277 -17.52 13.55 14.86
C ARG A 277 -17.18 14.14 13.48
N PRO A 278 -18.17 14.32 12.58
CA PRO A 278 -17.94 14.85 11.24
C PRO A 278 -17.36 16.27 11.25
N ASP A 279 -17.62 17.04 12.31
CA ASP A 279 -17.01 18.35 12.57
C ASP A 279 -15.48 18.26 12.74
N LEU A 280 -15.00 17.26 13.48
CA LEU A 280 -13.57 17.01 13.66
C LEU A 280 -12.93 16.42 12.40
N ASN A 281 -13.67 15.59 11.65
CA ASN A 281 -13.18 15.08 10.36
C ASN A 281 -12.96 16.20 9.35
N ALA A 282 -13.88 17.17 9.26
CA ALA A 282 -13.71 18.34 8.40
C ALA A 282 -12.48 19.18 8.79
N GLN A 283 -12.24 19.38 10.09
CA GLN A 283 -11.03 20.07 10.58
C GLN A 283 -9.75 19.28 10.27
N ASN A 284 -9.80 17.95 10.38
CA ASN A 284 -8.69 17.08 10.01
C ASN A 284 -8.37 17.18 8.50
N GLU A 285 -9.39 17.19 7.63
CA GLU A 285 -9.22 17.37 6.19
C GLU A 285 -8.63 18.75 5.85
N GLU A 286 -9.08 19.82 6.52
CA GLU A 286 -8.50 21.16 6.37
C GLU A 286 -7.03 21.18 6.78
N LEU A 287 -6.68 20.55 7.90
CA LEU A 287 -5.31 20.43 8.36
C LEU A 287 -4.45 19.65 7.34
N ARG A 288 -4.95 18.55 6.78
CA ARG A 288 -4.27 17.81 5.69
C ARG A 288 -4.00 18.68 4.48
N ALA A 289 -5.00 19.45 4.03
CA ALA A 289 -4.84 20.37 2.91
C ALA A 289 -3.74 21.40 3.20
N ARG A 290 -3.72 21.96 4.41
CA ARG A 290 -2.68 22.92 4.83
C ARG A 290 -1.28 22.31 4.90
N VAL A 291 -1.15 21.05 5.34
CA VAL A 291 0.12 20.30 5.34
C VAL A 291 0.61 20.09 3.91
N SER A 292 -0.28 19.73 2.98
CA SER A 292 0.08 19.57 1.56
C SER A 292 0.58 20.85 0.89
N LEU A 293 0.16 22.01 1.41
CA LEU A 293 0.62 23.34 0.99
C LEU A 293 1.91 23.80 1.71
N GLY A 294 2.47 22.98 2.62
CA GLY A 294 3.69 23.29 3.38
C GLY A 294 3.55 24.41 4.40
N SER A 295 2.32 24.67 4.88
CA SER A 295 1.99 25.85 5.72
C SER A 295 1.78 25.54 7.20
N VAL A 296 2.12 24.33 7.66
CA VAL A 296 1.77 23.82 8.99
C VAL A 296 3.03 23.59 9.82
N ALA A 297 3.05 24.17 11.01
CA ALA A 297 4.09 23.96 12.01
C ALA A 297 3.83 22.69 12.84
N VAL A 298 4.89 22.12 13.42
CA VAL A 298 4.83 20.91 14.26
C VAL A 298 3.88 21.12 15.46
N GLU A 299 3.88 22.32 16.03
CA GLU A 299 3.04 22.70 17.16
C GLU A 299 1.55 22.57 16.84
N ALA A 300 1.13 22.92 15.62
CA ALA A 300 -0.27 22.83 15.22
C ALA A 300 -0.76 21.38 15.17
N VAL A 301 0.11 20.43 14.82
CA VAL A 301 -0.23 18.99 14.84
C VAL A 301 -0.28 18.45 16.27
N GLN A 302 0.59 18.94 17.17
CA GLN A 302 0.55 18.57 18.59
C GLN A 302 -0.69 19.12 19.29
N ASP A 303 -1.04 20.37 19.02
CA ASP A 303 -2.27 20.99 19.52
C ASP A 303 -3.51 20.24 19.00
N TRP A 304 -3.49 19.81 17.74
CA TRP A 304 -4.55 18.98 17.17
C TRP A 304 -4.67 17.63 17.87
N ARG A 305 -3.56 16.95 18.17
CA ARG A 305 -3.57 15.69 18.95
C ARG A 305 -4.23 15.90 20.31
N ALA A 306 -3.83 16.94 21.05
CA ALA A 306 -4.40 17.25 22.35
C ALA A 306 -5.91 17.58 22.27
N ALA A 307 -6.35 18.27 21.21
CA ALA A 307 -7.76 18.54 20.97
C ALA A 307 -8.56 17.26 20.70
N LEU A 308 -8.00 16.31 19.94
CA LEU A 308 -8.61 15.01 19.68
C LEU A 308 -8.69 14.15 20.94
N ASP A 309 -7.64 14.12 21.76
CA ASP A 309 -7.65 13.40 23.04
C ASP A 309 -8.76 13.92 23.98
N ALA A 310 -8.93 15.24 24.05
CA ALA A 310 -10.00 15.86 24.83
C ALA A 310 -11.39 15.52 24.24
N ALA A 311 -11.56 15.66 22.93
CA ALA A 311 -12.81 15.34 22.25
C ALA A 311 -13.18 13.85 22.33
N HIS A 312 -12.20 12.96 22.42
CA HIS A 312 -12.41 11.53 22.67
C HIS A 312 -13.10 11.32 24.02
N GLN A 313 -12.59 11.93 25.08
CA GLN A 313 -13.17 11.81 26.43
C GLN A 313 -14.60 12.37 26.49
N ASP A 314 -14.82 13.52 25.85
CA ASP A 314 -16.16 14.13 25.77
C ASP A 314 -17.15 13.23 25.03
N THR A 315 -16.74 12.68 23.87
CA THR A 315 -17.59 11.80 23.06
C THR A 315 -17.88 10.49 23.79
N LEU A 316 -16.90 9.95 24.51
CA LEU A 316 -17.07 8.75 25.34
C LEU A 316 -18.10 8.98 26.45
N ALA A 317 -18.04 10.13 27.14
CA ALA A 317 -19.03 10.50 28.15
C ALA A 317 -20.45 10.62 27.56
N GLN A 318 -20.58 11.24 26.38
CA GLN A 318 -21.86 11.34 25.65
C GLN A 318 -22.41 9.97 25.27
N GLN A 319 -21.58 9.08 24.74
CA GLN A 319 -21.97 7.73 24.34
C GLN A 319 -22.42 6.87 25.54
N ARG A 320 -21.78 7.01 26.70
CA ARG A 320 -22.25 6.36 27.95
C ARG A 320 -23.63 6.85 28.37
N GLN A 321 -23.92 8.14 28.20
CA GLN A 321 -25.23 8.69 28.49
C GLN A 321 -26.28 8.21 27.48
N GLU A 322 -25.95 8.16 26.19
CA GLU A 322 -26.82 7.61 25.13
C GLU A 322 -27.13 6.14 25.40
N LEU A 323 -26.13 5.32 25.74
CA LEU A 323 -26.33 3.90 26.08
C LEU A 323 -27.34 3.73 27.23
N ALA A 324 -27.20 4.51 28.30
CA ALA A 324 -28.13 4.46 29.43
C ALA A 324 -29.58 4.84 29.03
N ALA A 325 -29.74 5.77 28.09
CA ALA A 325 -31.05 6.13 27.55
C ALA A 325 -31.63 5.02 26.68
N LEU A 326 -30.81 4.36 25.86
CA LEU A 326 -31.22 3.21 25.03
C LEU A 326 -31.59 2.00 25.90
N GLU A 327 -30.86 1.76 26.98
CA GLU A 327 -31.17 0.73 27.97
C GLU A 327 -32.56 0.93 28.59
N ALA A 328 -32.86 2.15 29.03
CA ALA A 328 -34.17 2.48 29.59
C ALA A 328 -35.32 2.29 28.58
N LYS A 329 -35.06 2.51 27.28
CA LYS A 329 -36.04 2.23 26.20
C LYS A 329 -36.23 0.73 25.99
N LEU A 330 -35.15 -0.04 25.96
CA LEU A 330 -35.20 -1.49 25.80
C LEU A 330 -35.98 -2.14 26.95
N ASP A 331 -35.77 -1.69 28.19
CA ASP A 331 -36.48 -2.20 29.37
C ASP A 331 -37.98 -1.86 29.38
N ALA A 332 -38.41 -0.86 28.60
CA ALA A 332 -39.82 -0.52 28.43
C ALA A 332 -40.53 -1.39 27.37
N LEU A 333 -39.77 -2.09 26.52
CA LEU A 333 -40.31 -2.99 25.49
C LEU A 333 -40.69 -4.37 26.09
N PRO A 334 -41.66 -5.07 25.48
CA PRO A 334 -42.01 -6.42 25.91
C PRO A 334 -40.88 -7.41 25.63
N ASP A 335 -40.76 -8.42 26.50
CA ASP A 335 -39.80 -9.52 26.32
C ASP A 335 -40.05 -10.25 25.00
N SER A 336 -39.07 -10.18 24.10
CA SER A 336 -39.09 -10.82 22.78
C SER A 336 -37.71 -11.39 22.46
N THR A 337 -37.63 -12.33 21.52
CA THR A 337 -36.34 -12.87 21.04
C THR A 337 -35.48 -11.77 20.42
N ALA A 338 -36.07 -10.88 19.63
CA ALA A 338 -35.39 -9.71 19.09
C ALA A 338 -34.89 -8.76 20.19
N GLY A 339 -35.68 -8.56 21.26
CA GLY A 339 -35.24 -7.79 22.43
C GLY A 339 -34.02 -8.41 23.14
N HIS A 340 -33.88 -9.75 23.13
CA HIS A 340 -32.69 -10.41 23.66
C HIS A 340 -31.46 -10.20 22.78
N GLU A 341 -31.60 -10.24 21.45
CA GLU A 341 -30.50 -9.93 20.52
C GLU A 341 -30.01 -8.48 20.68
N VAL A 342 -30.94 -7.54 20.86
CA VAL A 342 -30.62 -6.13 21.17
C VAL A 342 -29.93 -6.01 22.53
N ARG A 343 -30.34 -6.80 23.54
CA ARG A 343 -29.68 -6.84 24.85
C ARG A 343 -28.21 -7.30 24.74
N VAL A 344 -27.93 -8.32 23.94
CA VAL A 344 -26.55 -8.80 23.68
C VAL A 344 -25.72 -7.67 23.08
N THR A 345 -26.24 -6.97 22.08
CA THR A 345 -25.56 -5.83 21.44
C THR A 345 -25.34 -4.68 22.43
N LEU A 346 -26.30 -4.43 23.32
CA LEU A 346 -26.20 -3.43 24.38
C LEU A 346 -25.10 -3.77 25.38
N ASP A 347 -24.98 -5.05 25.76
CA ASP A 347 -23.90 -5.50 26.65
C ASP A 347 -22.52 -5.38 25.97
N VAL A 348 -22.42 -5.64 24.65
CA VAL A 348 -21.17 -5.43 23.88
C VAL A 348 -20.78 -3.95 23.93
N ALA A 349 -21.72 -3.05 23.65
CA ALA A 349 -21.50 -1.61 23.70
C ALA A 349 -21.12 -1.13 25.10
N ARG A 350 -21.78 -1.68 26.14
CA ARG A 350 -21.49 -1.38 27.55
C ARG A 350 -20.05 -1.72 27.91
N LEU A 351 -19.60 -2.94 27.62
CA LEU A 351 -18.24 -3.38 27.93
C LEU A 351 -17.22 -2.57 27.12
N THR A 352 -17.48 -2.32 25.84
CA THR A 352 -16.61 -1.49 24.98
C THR A 352 -16.41 -0.08 25.56
N LEU A 353 -17.49 0.57 26.01
CA LEU A 353 -17.43 1.90 26.62
C LEU A 353 -16.81 1.89 28.04
N GLN A 354 -16.91 0.79 28.78
CA GLN A 354 -16.24 0.63 30.07
C GLN A 354 -14.72 0.50 29.90
N GLU A 355 -14.28 -0.16 28.82
CA GLU A 355 -12.86 -0.34 28.50
C GLU A 355 -12.18 0.93 27.96
N GLY A 356 -12.95 1.94 27.57
CA GLY A 356 -12.42 3.25 27.14
C GLY A 356 -12.48 3.50 25.62
N SER A 357 -13.00 2.54 24.85
CA SER A 357 -13.22 2.68 23.40
C SER A 357 -14.59 3.29 23.10
N LEU A 358 -14.70 3.94 21.94
CA LEU A 358 -15.98 4.39 21.40
C LEU A 358 -16.77 3.19 20.86
N ALA A 359 -18.08 3.20 21.10
CA ALA A 359 -19.04 2.19 20.61
C ALA A 359 -20.02 2.82 19.61
N THR A 360 -19.49 3.69 18.73
CA THR A 360 -20.30 4.51 17.81
C THR A 360 -21.17 3.66 16.90
N ASP A 361 -20.59 2.60 16.31
CA ASP A 361 -21.27 1.77 15.34
C ASP A 361 -22.39 0.95 16.03
N GLU A 362 -22.12 0.43 17.24
CA GLU A 362 -23.08 -0.32 18.05
C GLU A 362 -24.24 0.57 18.52
N LEU A 363 -23.96 1.80 18.96
CA LEU A 363 -25.02 2.73 19.40
C LEU A 363 -25.93 3.14 18.23
N LEU A 364 -25.36 3.32 17.04
CA LEU A 364 -26.14 3.58 15.82
C LEU A 364 -27.06 2.38 15.50
N GLU A 365 -26.53 1.16 15.58
CA GLU A 365 -27.30 -0.07 15.39
C GLU A 365 -28.41 -0.22 16.45
N LEU A 366 -28.09 -0.04 17.73
CA LEU A 366 -29.05 -0.11 18.85
C LEU A 366 -30.17 0.91 18.68
N ARG A 367 -29.86 2.14 18.27
CA ARG A 367 -30.87 3.17 18.02
C ARG A 367 -31.79 2.77 16.86
N GLY A 368 -31.22 2.25 15.78
CA GLY A 368 -31.99 1.79 14.61
C GLY A 368 -32.90 0.61 14.93
N THR A 369 -32.37 -0.41 15.60
CA THR A 369 -33.10 -1.62 15.98
C THR A 369 -34.21 -1.34 16.99
N LEU A 370 -33.95 -0.52 18.03
CA LEU A 370 -34.98 -0.10 18.99
C LEU A 370 -36.10 0.69 18.33
N ASN A 371 -35.77 1.61 17.41
CA ASN A 371 -36.79 2.36 16.68
C ASN A 371 -37.71 1.44 15.85
N VAL A 372 -37.14 0.41 15.23
CA VAL A 372 -37.88 -0.58 14.45
C VAL A 372 -38.77 -1.45 15.35
N LEU A 373 -38.27 -1.89 16.51
CA LEU A 373 -39.06 -2.64 17.48
C LEU A 373 -40.22 -1.83 18.07
N GLU A 374 -40.02 -0.53 18.30
CA GLU A 374 -41.06 0.39 18.78
C GLU A 374 -42.17 0.63 17.73
N HIS A 375 -41.82 0.79 16.45
CA HIS A 375 -42.75 1.29 15.43
C HIS A 375 -43.23 0.23 14.42
N SER A 376 -42.51 -0.88 14.24
CA SER A 376 -42.78 -1.88 13.19
C SER A 376 -42.34 -3.29 13.61
N PRO A 377 -42.89 -3.86 14.71
CA PRO A 377 -42.46 -5.14 15.26
C PRO A 377 -42.65 -6.33 14.31
N GLU A 378 -43.65 -6.28 13.41
CA GLU A 378 -43.93 -7.35 12.46
C GLU A 378 -42.88 -7.47 11.34
N LEU A 379 -42.23 -6.36 10.98
CA LEU A 379 -41.17 -6.33 9.96
C LEU A 379 -39.77 -6.31 10.56
N ALA A 380 -39.66 -6.32 11.90
CA ALA A 380 -38.41 -6.10 12.61
C ALA A 380 -37.32 -7.07 12.20
N ALA A 381 -37.61 -8.37 12.13
CA ALA A 381 -36.61 -9.38 11.76
C ALA A 381 -35.97 -9.11 10.38
N ARG A 382 -36.78 -8.75 9.38
CA ARG A 382 -36.31 -8.46 8.02
C ARG A 382 -35.54 -7.14 7.94
N ILE A 383 -36.04 -6.09 8.61
CA ILE A 383 -35.36 -4.79 8.63
C ILE A 383 -34.01 -4.91 9.36
N MET A 384 -33.95 -5.67 10.46
CA MET A 384 -32.73 -5.93 11.21
C MET A 384 -31.72 -6.76 10.40
N GLU A 385 -32.17 -7.69 9.56
CA GLU A 385 -31.30 -8.39 8.61
C GLU A 385 -30.69 -7.40 7.60
N HIS A 386 -31.49 -6.56 6.94
CA HIS A 386 -30.98 -5.57 6.02
C HIS A 386 -30.13 -4.47 6.69
N GLN A 387 -30.37 -4.13 7.95
CA GLN A 387 -29.49 -3.25 8.73
C GLN A 387 -28.10 -3.86 8.94
N ARG A 388 -28.04 -5.16 9.28
CA ARG A 388 -26.77 -5.90 9.39
C ARG A 388 -26.04 -5.99 8.06
N GLU A 389 -26.78 -6.28 6.98
CA GLU A 389 -26.23 -6.30 5.62
C GLU A 389 -25.68 -4.94 5.19
N LEU A 390 -26.38 -3.85 5.50
CA LEU A 390 -25.91 -2.49 5.20
C LEU A 390 -24.66 -2.13 6.00
N ALA A 391 -24.59 -2.55 7.27
CA ALA A 391 -23.40 -2.35 8.11
C ALA A 391 -22.19 -3.14 7.61
N GLU A 392 -22.38 -4.38 7.12
CA GLU A 392 -21.33 -5.17 6.48
C GLU A 392 -20.85 -4.53 5.17
N LEU A 393 -21.78 -4.05 4.34
CA LEU A 393 -21.47 -3.33 3.11
C LEU A 393 -20.62 -2.10 3.38
N GLU A 394 -21.00 -1.28 4.36
CA GLU A 394 -20.25 -0.07 4.72
C GLU A 394 -18.89 -0.38 5.36
N ARG A 395 -18.80 -1.44 6.17
CA ARG A 395 -17.50 -1.93 6.67
C ARG A 395 -16.58 -2.32 5.53
N THR A 396 -17.11 -3.01 4.53
CA THR A 396 -16.34 -3.46 3.36
C THR A 396 -15.99 -2.30 2.44
N ALA A 397 -16.90 -1.35 2.22
CA ALA A 397 -16.66 -0.14 1.41
C ALA A 397 -15.52 0.72 1.97
N ARG A 398 -15.35 0.79 3.30
CA ARG A 398 -14.24 1.50 3.96
C ARG A 398 -12.86 0.86 3.69
N GLU A 399 -12.84 -0.45 3.46
CA GLU A 399 -11.61 -1.20 3.21
C GLU A 399 -11.20 -1.18 1.73
N VAL A 400 -12.14 -0.81 0.85
CA VAL A 400 -11.96 -0.80 -0.60
C VAL A 400 -11.71 0.64 -1.07
N PRO A 401 -10.55 0.94 -1.70
CA PRO A 401 -10.22 2.28 -2.16
C PRO A 401 -11.29 2.87 -3.09
N GLY A 402 -11.75 4.09 -2.78
CA GLY A 402 -12.72 4.84 -3.59
C GLY A 402 -14.18 4.38 -3.49
N ALA A 403 -14.45 3.24 -2.84
CA ALA A 403 -15.80 2.70 -2.75
C ALA A 403 -16.68 3.48 -1.77
N GLU A 404 -16.12 3.93 -0.64
CA GLU A 404 -16.86 4.69 0.36
C GLU A 404 -17.38 6.02 -0.21
N GLU A 405 -16.53 6.78 -0.91
CA GLU A 405 -16.90 8.07 -1.47
C GLU A 405 -18.06 7.97 -2.46
N GLU A 406 -18.03 6.96 -3.32
CA GLU A 406 -19.07 6.69 -4.31
C GLU A 406 -20.37 6.22 -3.67
N LEU A 407 -20.28 5.31 -2.69
CA LEU A 407 -21.45 4.70 -2.05
C LEU A 407 -22.07 5.56 -0.95
N ARG A 408 -21.35 6.56 -0.42
CA ARG A 408 -21.74 7.34 0.76
C ARG A 408 -23.19 7.81 0.72
N ARG A 409 -23.58 8.48 -0.37
CA ARG A 409 -24.94 9.00 -0.54
C ARG A 409 -25.97 7.89 -0.49
N SER A 410 -25.77 6.83 -1.26
CA SER A 410 -26.73 5.75 -1.40
C SER A 410 -26.83 4.90 -0.12
N ILE A 411 -25.75 4.76 0.65
CA ILE A 411 -25.74 4.16 1.99
C ILE A 411 -26.55 5.02 2.95
N THR A 412 -26.39 6.35 2.94
CA THR A 412 -27.20 7.26 3.76
C THR A 412 -28.68 7.16 3.42
N GLU A 413 -29.03 7.16 2.13
CA GLU A 413 -30.41 7.00 1.68
C GLU A 413 -31.01 5.65 2.13
N ALA A 414 -30.26 4.54 1.99
CA ALA A 414 -30.69 3.22 2.46
C ALA A 414 -30.88 3.17 3.98
N ARG A 415 -29.99 3.82 4.75
CA ARG A 415 -30.12 3.96 6.21
C ARG A 415 -31.41 4.69 6.59
N GLU A 416 -31.73 5.79 5.92
CA GLU A 416 -32.95 6.56 6.17
C GLU A 416 -34.23 5.78 5.84
N VAL A 417 -34.19 4.95 4.79
CA VAL A 417 -35.29 4.02 4.45
C VAL A 417 -35.49 2.99 5.57
N LEU A 418 -34.42 2.30 5.99
CA LEU A 418 -34.47 1.32 7.08
C LEU A 418 -34.89 1.95 8.41
N ALA A 419 -34.42 3.15 8.72
CA ALA A 419 -34.79 3.87 9.94
C ALA A 419 -36.28 4.25 9.98
N ARG A 420 -36.93 4.41 8.83
CA ARG A 420 -38.39 4.63 8.73
C ARG A 420 -39.21 3.34 8.83
N GLY A 421 -38.57 2.19 9.06
CA GLY A 421 -39.24 0.89 9.10
C GLY A 421 -39.61 0.36 7.72
N GLN A 422 -38.96 0.85 6.66
CA GLN A 422 -39.17 0.41 5.27
C GLN A 422 -38.03 -0.49 4.82
N ASP A 423 -38.30 -1.38 3.87
CA ASP A 423 -37.30 -2.28 3.30
C ASP A 423 -36.43 -1.54 2.27
N ALA A 424 -35.11 -1.71 2.33
CA ALA A 424 -34.17 -1.08 1.41
C ALA A 424 -33.60 -2.09 0.41
N GLU A 425 -33.52 -1.72 -0.88
CA GLU A 425 -32.88 -2.56 -1.88
C GLU A 425 -31.35 -2.41 -1.82
N LEU A 426 -30.66 -3.41 -1.26
CA LEU A 426 -29.20 -3.39 -1.08
C LEU A 426 -28.42 -3.97 -2.28
N GLY A 427 -29.10 -4.71 -3.16
CA GLY A 427 -28.46 -5.37 -4.31
C GLY A 427 -27.65 -4.44 -5.22
N PRO A 428 -28.17 -3.26 -5.61
CA PRO A 428 -27.42 -2.29 -6.40
C PRO A 428 -26.17 -1.77 -5.71
N LEU A 429 -26.22 -1.57 -4.38
CA LEU A 429 -25.06 -1.11 -3.60
C LEU A 429 -23.95 -2.16 -3.60
N TRP A 430 -24.31 -3.43 -3.41
CA TRP A 430 -23.37 -4.55 -3.47
C TRP A 430 -22.73 -4.67 -4.85
N ALA A 431 -23.50 -4.50 -5.94
CA ALA A 431 -22.95 -4.57 -7.29
C ALA A 431 -21.90 -3.46 -7.56
N VAL A 432 -22.13 -2.26 -7.05
CA VAL A 432 -21.15 -1.16 -7.13
C VAL A 432 -19.92 -1.49 -6.28
N LEU A 433 -20.09 -1.95 -5.04
CA LEU A 433 -18.98 -2.33 -4.16
C LEU A 433 -18.10 -3.43 -4.78
N GLU A 434 -18.72 -4.48 -5.32
CA GLU A 434 -18.01 -5.60 -5.95
C GLU A 434 -17.20 -5.19 -7.18
N ARG A 435 -17.66 -4.18 -7.93
CA ARG A 435 -16.88 -3.58 -9.01
C ARG A 435 -15.59 -2.96 -8.47
N PHE A 436 -15.68 -2.16 -7.40
CA PHE A 436 -14.50 -1.58 -6.76
C PHE A 436 -13.59 -2.64 -6.14
N MET A 437 -14.15 -3.71 -5.57
CA MET A 437 -13.35 -4.85 -5.08
C MET A 437 -12.54 -5.48 -6.22
N GLY A 438 -13.17 -5.72 -7.37
CA GLY A 438 -12.50 -6.24 -8.56
C GLY A 438 -11.44 -5.29 -9.11
N GLU A 439 -11.73 -4.00 -9.21
CA GLU A 439 -10.77 -2.96 -9.62
C GLU A 439 -9.57 -2.90 -8.66
N ALA A 440 -9.80 -2.96 -7.35
CA ALA A 440 -8.76 -2.92 -6.34
C ALA A 440 -7.89 -4.20 -6.33
N ALA A 441 -8.49 -5.37 -6.57
CA ALA A 441 -7.74 -6.61 -6.72
C ALA A 441 -6.88 -6.61 -7.99
N GLN A 442 -7.40 -6.09 -9.10
CA GLN A 442 -6.62 -5.91 -10.33
C GLN A 442 -5.47 -4.91 -10.12
N GLN A 443 -5.72 -3.81 -9.41
CA GLN A 443 -4.69 -2.84 -9.07
C GLN A 443 -3.58 -3.50 -8.22
N ARG A 444 -3.94 -4.36 -7.27
CA ARG A 444 -2.96 -5.12 -6.47
C ARG A 444 -2.09 -6.02 -7.34
N GLU A 445 -2.67 -6.77 -8.27
CA GLU A 445 -1.89 -7.61 -9.19
C GLU A 445 -0.92 -6.75 -10.05
N ASN A 446 -1.36 -5.57 -10.49
CA ASN A 446 -0.51 -4.64 -11.22
C ASN A 446 0.65 -4.12 -10.35
N PHE A 447 0.41 -3.83 -9.07
CA PHE A 447 1.45 -3.44 -8.12
C PHE A 447 2.47 -4.55 -7.92
N ASP A 448 2.02 -5.80 -7.77
CA ASP A 448 2.91 -6.95 -7.59
C ASP A 448 3.77 -7.20 -8.83
N ALA A 449 3.20 -7.04 -10.04
CA ALA A 449 3.97 -7.12 -11.28
C ALA A 449 5.03 -6.01 -11.41
N ARG A 450 4.69 -4.77 -11.02
CA ARG A 450 5.64 -3.64 -10.97
C ARG A 450 6.74 -3.87 -9.94
N ALA A 451 6.39 -4.35 -8.74
CA ALA A 451 7.35 -4.71 -7.71
C ALA A 451 8.32 -5.79 -8.21
N ASP A 452 7.81 -6.84 -8.88
CA ASP A 452 8.63 -7.90 -9.46
C ASP A 452 9.56 -7.39 -10.57
N HIS A 453 9.16 -6.36 -11.32
CA HIS A 453 10.06 -5.69 -12.24
C HIS A 453 11.18 -4.97 -11.48
N VAL A 454 10.84 -4.07 -10.55
CA VAL A 454 11.82 -3.29 -9.77
C VAL A 454 12.80 -4.20 -9.03
N ILE A 455 12.31 -5.26 -8.39
CA ILE A 455 13.14 -6.21 -7.63
C ILE A 455 14.15 -6.92 -8.55
N ARG A 456 13.70 -7.42 -9.72
CA ARG A 456 14.58 -8.09 -10.68
C ARG A 456 15.65 -7.14 -11.23
N GLU A 457 15.25 -5.92 -11.56
CA GLU A 457 16.16 -4.90 -12.10
C GLU A 457 17.20 -4.51 -11.05
N TYR A 458 16.77 -4.25 -9.81
CA TYR A 458 17.67 -4.01 -8.69
C TYR A 458 18.67 -5.16 -8.49
N ASP A 459 18.22 -6.42 -8.54
CA ASP A 459 19.09 -7.58 -8.35
C ASP A 459 20.20 -7.67 -9.43
N SER A 460 19.99 -7.07 -10.60
CA SER A 460 21.02 -6.95 -11.65
C SER A 460 22.08 -5.88 -11.37
N VAL A 461 21.68 -4.77 -10.72
CA VAL A 461 22.55 -3.62 -10.42
C VAL A 461 23.07 -3.59 -8.98
N ARG A 462 22.69 -4.55 -8.14
CA ARG A 462 23.03 -4.58 -6.70
C ARG A 462 24.53 -4.60 -6.37
N SER A 463 25.38 -4.98 -7.32
CA SER A 463 26.84 -4.98 -7.15
C SER A 463 27.46 -3.59 -7.26
N LEU A 464 26.70 -2.61 -7.77
CA LEU A 464 27.14 -1.24 -7.89
C LEU A 464 27.11 -0.55 -6.51
N ALA A 465 28.15 0.24 -6.25
CA ALA A 465 28.23 1.05 -5.05
C ALA A 465 27.65 2.44 -5.33
N GLY A 466 26.74 2.91 -4.46
CA GLY A 466 26.14 4.24 -4.57
C GLY A 466 25.01 4.43 -3.56
N GLU A 467 24.71 5.67 -3.20
CA GLU A 467 23.61 6.00 -2.29
C GLU A 467 22.25 5.64 -2.93
N THR A 468 22.10 5.90 -4.23
CA THR A 468 20.93 5.55 -5.05
C THR A 468 20.66 4.05 -5.01
N ILE A 469 21.68 3.21 -5.22
CA ILE A 469 21.57 1.74 -5.16
C ILE A 469 21.25 1.24 -3.75
N GLN A 470 21.85 1.84 -2.71
CA GLN A 470 21.54 1.48 -1.31
C GLN A 470 20.09 1.82 -0.93
N ARG A 471 19.59 2.98 -1.38
CA ARG A 471 18.20 3.40 -1.14
C ARG A 471 17.23 2.50 -1.91
N LEU A 472 17.54 2.21 -3.18
CA LEU A 472 16.78 1.26 -4.01
C LEU A 472 16.74 -0.13 -3.37
N GLY A 473 17.85 -0.61 -2.79
CA GLY A 473 17.91 -1.89 -2.10
C GLY A 473 17.01 -1.98 -0.87
N ARG A 474 16.91 -0.89 -0.09
CA ARG A 474 15.96 -0.81 1.05
C ARG A 474 14.51 -0.85 0.56
N LEU A 475 14.18 -0.10 -0.48
CA LEU A 475 12.83 -0.12 -1.06
C LEU A 475 12.51 -1.48 -1.68
N ALA A 476 13.45 -2.13 -2.38
CA ALA A 476 13.26 -3.46 -2.93
C ALA A 476 12.93 -4.49 -1.84
N GLU A 477 13.56 -4.40 -0.66
CA GLU A 477 13.22 -5.26 0.48
C GLU A 477 11.84 -4.94 1.06
N ALA A 478 11.48 -3.66 1.18
CA ALA A 478 10.14 -3.24 1.58
C ALA A 478 9.07 -3.77 0.59
N LEU A 479 9.31 -3.68 -0.73
CA LEU A 479 8.43 -4.22 -1.76
C LEU A 479 8.29 -5.74 -1.65
N ARG A 480 9.38 -6.48 -1.36
CA ARG A 480 9.31 -7.94 -1.11
C ARG A 480 8.43 -8.26 0.08
N ALA A 481 8.54 -7.49 1.16
CA ALA A 481 7.73 -7.66 2.35
C ALA A 481 6.24 -7.31 2.08
N GLN A 482 5.97 -6.19 1.41
CA GLN A 482 4.62 -5.75 1.02
C GLN A 482 3.94 -6.74 0.06
N ARG A 483 4.69 -7.38 -0.84
CA ARG A 483 4.17 -8.42 -1.75
C ARG A 483 3.72 -9.69 -1.02
N ARG A 484 4.36 -10.02 0.10
CA ARG A 484 4.01 -11.18 0.94
C ARG A 484 2.77 -10.95 1.80
N LEU A 485 2.34 -9.69 1.97
CA LEU A 485 1.08 -9.36 2.62
C LEU A 485 -0.08 -9.90 1.78
N GLY A 486 -1.11 -10.42 2.47
CA GLY A 486 -2.36 -10.83 1.84
C GLY A 486 -3.28 -9.64 1.53
N PRO A 487 -4.57 -9.68 1.91
CA PRO A 487 -5.44 -8.52 1.75
C PRO A 487 -4.89 -7.33 2.55
N MET A 488 -4.71 -6.20 1.87
CA MET A 488 -4.19 -4.96 2.46
C MET A 488 -5.32 -3.98 2.76
N SER A 489 -5.17 -3.21 3.84
CA SER A 489 -5.96 -2.00 4.11
C SER A 489 -5.73 -0.94 3.01
N ALA A 490 -6.68 -0.01 2.86
CA ALA A 490 -6.55 1.11 1.92
C ALA A 490 -5.27 1.93 2.16
N GLN A 491 -4.92 2.18 3.42
CA GLN A 491 -3.69 2.90 3.79
C GLN A 491 -2.42 2.12 3.44
N ALA A 492 -2.41 0.81 3.64
CA ALA A 492 -1.26 -0.03 3.27
C ALA A 492 -1.09 -0.09 1.74
N ARG A 493 -2.19 -0.09 0.98
CA ARG A 493 -2.14 0.00 -0.50
C ARG A 493 -1.60 1.32 -1.00
N GLU A 494 -2.03 2.44 -0.42
CA GLU A 494 -1.51 3.77 -0.76
C GLU A 494 0.01 3.84 -0.53
N ARG A 495 0.47 3.34 0.62
CA ARG A 495 1.90 3.24 0.93
C ARG A 495 2.66 2.33 -0.03
N TYR A 496 2.08 1.21 -0.44
CA TYR A 496 2.68 0.33 -1.44
C TYR A 496 2.83 1.06 -2.79
N ALA A 497 1.81 1.79 -3.22
CA ALA A 497 1.85 2.59 -4.45
C ALA A 497 2.92 3.68 -4.39
N LEU A 498 3.06 4.37 -3.27
CA LEU A 498 4.13 5.36 -3.03
C LEU A 498 5.51 4.71 -3.06
N SER A 499 5.70 3.61 -2.32
CA SER A 499 6.97 2.86 -2.28
C SER A 499 7.40 2.38 -3.66
N LEU A 500 6.43 1.93 -4.49
CA LEU A 500 6.66 1.55 -5.88
C LEU A 500 7.11 2.73 -6.74
N THR A 501 6.41 3.86 -6.63
CA THR A 501 6.72 5.06 -7.41
C THR A 501 8.11 5.59 -7.08
N ASP A 502 8.47 5.63 -5.80
CA ASP A 502 9.80 6.02 -5.34
C ASP A 502 10.89 5.05 -5.83
N ALA A 503 10.63 3.74 -5.80
CA ALA A 503 11.58 2.75 -6.25
C ALA A 503 11.79 2.77 -7.76
N GLU A 504 10.74 3.03 -8.55
CA GLU A 504 10.83 3.20 -10.00
C GLU A 504 11.63 4.46 -10.36
N ALA A 505 11.42 5.57 -9.64
CA ALA A 505 12.20 6.78 -9.82
C ALA A 505 13.70 6.55 -9.53
N LEU A 506 14.02 5.90 -8.41
CA LEU A 506 15.41 5.56 -8.07
C LEU A 506 16.02 4.54 -9.03
N LEU A 507 15.23 3.65 -9.60
CA LEU A 507 15.70 2.71 -10.62
C LEU A 507 16.08 3.44 -11.92
N ALA A 508 15.27 4.43 -12.32
CA ALA A 508 15.58 5.28 -13.47
C ALA A 508 16.87 6.09 -13.23
N GLU A 509 17.02 6.68 -12.04
CA GLU A 509 18.24 7.39 -11.63
C GLU A 509 19.46 6.46 -11.63
N ALA A 510 19.35 5.28 -11.04
CA ALA A 510 20.43 4.27 -11.03
C ALA A 510 20.86 3.84 -12.44
N ARG A 511 19.90 3.71 -13.38
CA ARG A 511 20.20 3.39 -14.78
C ARG A 511 20.93 4.54 -15.46
N ALA A 512 20.48 5.79 -15.25
CA ALA A 512 21.13 6.96 -15.80
C ALA A 512 22.56 7.13 -15.26
N GLU A 513 22.76 6.96 -13.94
CA GLU A 513 24.09 6.97 -13.32
C GLU A 513 25.00 5.88 -13.90
N TYR A 514 24.48 4.67 -14.08
CA TYR A 514 25.24 3.56 -14.65
C TYR A 514 25.63 3.81 -16.11
N GLN A 515 24.72 4.33 -16.93
CA GLN A 515 24.99 4.70 -18.31
C GLN A 515 26.02 5.83 -18.39
N ALA A 516 25.89 6.88 -17.59
CA ALA A 516 26.86 7.97 -17.51
C ALA A 516 28.25 7.46 -17.09
N ALA A 517 28.32 6.54 -16.11
CA ALA A 517 29.58 5.93 -15.70
C ALA A 517 30.21 5.07 -16.81
N GLN A 518 29.40 4.35 -17.59
CA GLN A 518 29.86 3.59 -18.76
C GLN A 518 30.39 4.52 -19.87
N GLU A 519 29.70 5.62 -20.17
CA GLU A 519 30.15 6.61 -21.16
C GLU A 519 31.46 7.27 -20.75
N VAL A 520 31.59 7.65 -19.48
CA VAL A 520 32.84 8.16 -18.90
C VAL A 520 33.96 7.12 -19.06
N THR A 521 33.70 5.87 -18.69
CA THR A 521 34.69 4.78 -18.83
C THR A 521 35.06 4.53 -20.29
N ALA A 522 34.11 4.62 -21.22
CA ALA A 522 34.36 4.49 -22.65
C ALA A 522 35.19 5.66 -23.20
N THR A 523 34.95 6.88 -22.71
CA THR A 523 35.69 8.09 -23.10
C THR A 523 37.14 8.07 -22.57
N PHE A 524 37.37 7.49 -21.39
CA PHE A 524 38.71 7.34 -20.81
C PHE A 524 39.44 6.03 -21.24
N GLY A 525 38.75 5.12 -21.94
CA GLY A 525 39.17 3.73 -22.13
C GLY A 525 40.19 3.44 -23.23
N GLN A 526 40.51 4.39 -24.12
CA GLN A 526 41.57 4.21 -25.13
C GLN A 526 42.49 5.42 -25.29
N ASP A 527 41.96 6.65 -25.33
CA ASP A 527 42.78 7.82 -25.66
C ASP A 527 43.48 8.46 -24.44
N ALA A 528 42.85 8.42 -23.26
CA ALA A 528 43.43 9.03 -22.06
C ALA A 528 44.58 8.20 -21.45
N LEU A 529 44.55 6.87 -21.60
CA LEU A 529 45.62 6.00 -21.14
C LEU A 529 46.84 6.06 -22.07
N SER A 530 46.66 6.27 -23.38
CA SER A 530 47.77 6.54 -24.30
C SER A 530 48.41 7.90 -24.04
N ASP A 531 47.64 8.96 -23.77
CA ASP A 531 48.19 10.28 -23.44
C ASP A 531 48.92 10.28 -22.08
N LEU A 532 48.40 9.56 -21.08
CA LEU A 532 49.10 9.42 -19.79
C LEU A 532 50.37 8.58 -19.90
N LEU A 533 50.42 7.59 -20.81
CA LEU A 533 51.62 6.79 -21.08
C LEU A 533 52.63 7.52 -21.99
N ASP A 534 52.19 8.37 -22.91
CA ASP A 534 53.09 9.21 -23.72
C ASP A 534 53.75 10.32 -22.89
N VAL A 535 53.07 10.83 -21.85
CA VAL A 535 53.68 11.77 -20.89
C VAL A 535 54.80 11.10 -20.07
N PHE A 536 54.76 9.78 -19.84
CA PHE A 536 55.87 9.04 -19.21
C PHE A 536 56.94 8.58 -20.20
N ASN A 537 56.65 8.56 -21.51
CA ASN A 537 57.63 8.19 -22.55
C ASN A 537 58.40 9.40 -23.11
N LEU A 538 58.00 10.63 -22.79
CA LEU A 538 58.70 11.86 -23.16
C LEU A 538 59.88 12.22 -22.21
N GLY A 539 60.66 11.21 -21.82
CA GLY A 539 61.81 11.38 -20.91
C GLY A 539 63.09 10.64 -21.31
N SER A 540 63.12 9.85 -22.39
CA SER A 540 64.28 9.01 -22.73
C SER A 540 65.17 9.51 -23.87
N GLU A 541 65.03 10.75 -24.34
CA GLU A 541 65.99 11.36 -25.26
C GLU A 541 66.56 12.64 -24.66
N ILE A 542 67.59 12.49 -23.81
CA ILE A 542 68.79 13.35 -23.72
C ILE A 542 69.72 12.73 -22.67
N GLY A 543 70.96 12.44 -23.07
CA GLY A 543 72.11 12.42 -22.16
C GLY A 543 72.60 11.03 -21.76
N GLY A 544 73.44 10.45 -22.61
CA GLY A 544 74.32 9.37 -22.22
C GLY A 544 75.43 9.80 -21.27
N ASP A 545 76.02 8.76 -20.67
CA ASP A 545 77.34 8.68 -20.05
C ASP A 545 77.46 9.07 -18.56
N ALA A 546 77.51 8.03 -17.70
CA ALA A 546 78.56 7.84 -16.68
C ALA A 546 78.22 6.63 -15.80
N GLY A 547 79.15 5.68 -15.74
CA GLY A 547 78.99 4.42 -15.01
C GLY A 547 79.05 4.52 -13.49
N GLY A 548 78.77 3.40 -12.83
CA GLY A 548 79.02 3.26 -11.40
C GLY A 548 78.22 2.15 -10.74
N ALA A 549 78.84 0.96 -10.67
CA ALA A 549 78.66 -0.15 -9.74
C ALA A 549 77.55 -0.08 -8.66
N GLY A 550 76.82 -1.19 -8.54
CA GLY A 550 75.97 -1.45 -7.38
C GLY A 550 75.25 -2.79 -7.45
N SER A 551 76.00 -3.89 -7.40
CA SER A 551 75.46 -5.24 -7.21
C SER A 551 74.93 -5.42 -5.78
N SER A 552 73.67 -5.79 -5.62
CA SER A 552 73.28 -6.71 -4.55
C SER A 552 72.05 -7.53 -4.93
N THR A 553 72.26 -8.83 -4.78
CA THR A 553 71.40 -9.99 -4.97
C THR A 553 70.30 -10.10 -3.91
N GLY A 554 69.13 -10.65 -4.25
CA GLY A 554 68.28 -11.29 -3.25
C GLY A 554 66.79 -11.46 -3.56
N THR A 555 66.45 -12.27 -4.57
CA THR A 555 65.34 -13.26 -4.59
C THR A 555 64.02 -13.00 -3.85
N GLY A 556 62.92 -12.95 -4.62
CA GLY A 556 61.55 -13.27 -4.19
C GLY A 556 60.65 -13.49 -5.41
N ALA A 557 60.00 -14.64 -5.48
CA ALA A 557 59.47 -15.29 -6.69
C ALA A 557 58.12 -14.76 -7.19
N GLY A 558 57.84 -14.98 -8.49
CA GLY A 558 56.49 -14.92 -9.07
C GLY A 558 56.45 -14.54 -10.56
N SER A 559 56.98 -15.40 -11.44
CA SER A 559 56.84 -15.24 -12.90
C SER A 559 55.43 -15.58 -13.37
N SER A 560 54.95 -14.71 -14.26
CA SER A 560 53.95 -14.87 -15.32
C SER A 560 53.65 -16.28 -15.83
N PHE A 561 52.43 -16.48 -16.33
CA PHE A 561 52.21 -16.94 -17.70
C PHE A 561 50.86 -16.41 -18.23
N LEU A 562 50.95 -15.60 -19.28
CA LEU A 562 49.88 -15.19 -20.19
C LEU A 562 49.61 -16.34 -21.18
N GLU A 563 48.34 -16.69 -21.42
CA GLU A 563 47.98 -17.47 -22.60
C GLU A 563 46.61 -17.04 -23.17
N ALA A 564 46.71 -16.38 -24.33
CA ALA A 564 45.88 -16.41 -25.52
C ALA A 564 44.33 -16.44 -25.42
N ALA A 565 43.72 -15.34 -25.88
CA ALA A 565 42.40 -15.33 -26.51
C ALA A 565 42.53 -15.66 -28.01
N PRO A 566 41.62 -16.45 -28.61
CA PRO A 566 41.52 -16.55 -30.06
C PRO A 566 40.55 -15.51 -30.61
N ALA A 567 41.03 -14.74 -31.58
CA ALA A 567 40.21 -13.98 -32.51
C ALA A 567 39.60 -14.95 -33.56
N MET A 568 38.32 -14.77 -33.87
CA MET A 568 37.74 -15.22 -35.13
C MET A 568 36.98 -14.05 -35.75
N SER A 569 37.62 -13.49 -36.78
CA SER A 569 37.04 -12.57 -37.74
C SER A 569 36.16 -13.36 -38.71
N GLY A 570 34.96 -12.88 -38.99
CA GLY A 570 34.07 -13.41 -40.02
C GLY A 570 33.31 -12.26 -40.67
N ALA A 571 33.86 -11.75 -41.77
CA ALA A 571 33.24 -10.74 -42.61
C ALA A 571 31.98 -11.27 -43.30
N ALA A 572 30.92 -10.46 -43.34
CA ALA A 572 29.92 -10.48 -44.38
C ALA A 572 29.39 -9.06 -44.62
N SER A 573 29.87 -8.44 -45.69
CA SER A 573 29.24 -7.27 -46.31
C SER A 573 27.99 -7.75 -47.06
N GLY A 574 26.82 -7.28 -46.65
CA GLY A 574 25.54 -7.46 -47.33
C GLY A 574 24.64 -6.27 -47.01
N GLY A 575 24.11 -5.60 -48.03
CA GLY A 575 23.55 -4.26 -47.94
C GLY A 575 22.19 -4.14 -47.22
N ALA A 576 21.96 -2.91 -46.76
CA ALA A 576 20.68 -2.18 -46.67
C ALA A 576 19.42 -2.97 -46.27
N GLU A 577 19.04 -2.82 -44.99
CA GLU A 577 17.65 -2.55 -44.60
C GLU A 577 17.69 -1.60 -43.39
N SER A 578 17.18 -0.38 -43.57
CA SER A 578 17.00 0.60 -42.51
C SER A 578 15.95 0.08 -41.53
N GLY A 579 16.28 0.02 -40.23
CA GLY A 579 15.32 -0.25 -39.16
C GLY A 579 14.16 0.77 -39.15
N PRO A 580 13.05 0.48 -38.45
CA PRO A 580 11.82 1.26 -38.53
C PRO A 580 12.08 2.70 -38.08
N ARG A 581 12.16 3.62 -39.05
CA ARG A 581 12.26 5.06 -38.78
C ARG A 581 10.92 5.52 -38.20
N ALA A 582 10.97 6.21 -37.07
CA ALA A 582 9.82 6.94 -36.56
C ALA A 582 9.26 7.85 -37.67
N GLU A 583 7.95 7.80 -37.89
CA GLU A 583 7.28 8.68 -38.82
C GLU A 583 7.08 10.04 -38.17
N THR A 584 7.35 11.12 -38.88
CA THR A 584 7.29 12.48 -38.34
C THR A 584 6.38 13.38 -39.15
N TRP A 585 5.69 14.28 -38.46
CA TRP A 585 4.82 15.31 -39.04
C TRP A 585 5.09 16.67 -38.41
N LEU A 586 5.20 17.69 -39.25
CA LEU A 586 5.21 19.09 -38.84
C LEU A 586 3.85 19.70 -39.17
N ILE A 587 3.22 20.31 -38.19
CA ILE A 587 1.91 20.95 -38.29
C ILE A 587 2.09 22.43 -37.99
N GLU A 588 1.61 23.29 -38.88
CA GLU A 588 1.68 24.74 -38.75
C GLU A 588 0.29 25.34 -39.00
N ASP A 589 -0.15 26.24 -38.11
CA ASP A 589 -1.45 26.92 -38.20
C ASP A 589 -2.64 25.94 -38.39
N GLY A 590 -2.58 24.78 -37.72
CA GLY A 590 -3.62 23.74 -37.78
C GLY A 590 -3.66 22.95 -39.11
N HIS A 591 -2.64 23.07 -39.95
CA HIS A 591 -2.51 22.33 -41.20
C HIS A 591 -1.22 21.52 -41.23
N LEU A 592 -1.23 20.40 -41.96
CA LEU A 592 -0.05 19.58 -42.13
C LEU A 592 0.95 20.28 -43.08
N ALA A 593 2.13 20.64 -42.58
CA ALA A 593 3.21 21.27 -43.34
C ALA A 593 4.19 20.24 -43.92
N HIS A 594 4.50 19.17 -43.16
CA HIS A 594 5.39 18.09 -43.60
C HIS A 594 4.97 16.75 -43.00
N GLY A 595 5.08 15.66 -43.75
CA GLY A 595 4.78 14.29 -43.29
C GLY A 595 3.76 13.56 -44.18
N PRO A 596 3.61 12.23 -44.03
CA PRO A 596 2.68 11.44 -44.84
C PRO A 596 1.21 11.74 -44.49
N GLU A 597 0.37 12.04 -45.49
CA GLU A 597 -1.08 12.21 -45.28
C GLU A 597 -1.75 10.87 -44.99
N THR A 598 -2.30 10.71 -43.78
CA THR A 598 -3.03 9.52 -43.34
C THR A 598 -4.37 9.92 -42.72
N ALA A 599 -5.37 9.04 -42.74
CA ALA A 599 -6.66 9.33 -42.10
C ALA A 599 -6.54 9.62 -40.59
N THR A 600 -5.50 9.11 -39.94
CA THR A 600 -5.20 9.36 -38.52
C THR A 600 -4.71 10.78 -38.26
N ILE A 601 -3.98 11.42 -39.20
CA ILE A 601 -3.48 12.78 -39.02
C ILE A 601 -4.61 13.81 -38.99
N THR A 602 -5.71 13.58 -39.73
CA THR A 602 -6.88 14.47 -39.74
C THR A 602 -7.57 14.50 -38.38
N GLY A 603 -7.69 13.34 -37.72
CA GLY A 603 -8.19 13.27 -36.34
C GLY A 603 -7.25 13.98 -35.36
N LEU A 604 -5.95 13.80 -35.54
CA LEU A 604 -4.92 14.40 -34.69
C LEU A 604 -4.92 15.94 -34.76
N LEU A 605 -5.16 16.54 -35.92
CA LEU A 605 -5.26 18.00 -36.07
C LEU A 605 -6.35 18.60 -35.17
N SER A 606 -7.50 17.93 -35.06
CA SER A 606 -8.59 18.39 -34.18
C SER A 606 -8.22 18.32 -32.69
N LEU A 607 -7.43 17.31 -32.31
CA LEU A 607 -6.95 17.13 -30.95
C LEU A 607 -5.90 18.18 -30.58
N LEU A 608 -4.97 18.48 -31.50
CA LEU A 608 -3.93 19.49 -31.28
C LEU A 608 -4.53 20.90 -31.19
N ALA A 609 -5.57 21.19 -31.97
CA ALA A 609 -6.32 22.44 -31.84
C ALA A 609 -6.97 22.59 -30.45
N GLN A 610 -7.49 21.50 -29.88
CA GLN A 610 -8.00 21.51 -28.50
C GLN A 610 -6.88 21.67 -27.48
N ALA A 611 -5.74 21.02 -27.69
CA ALA A 611 -4.57 21.14 -26.83
C ALA A 611 -4.05 22.59 -26.77
N ASP A 612 -4.04 23.31 -27.90
CA ASP A 612 -3.73 24.74 -27.94
C ASP A 612 -4.71 25.58 -27.12
N THR A 613 -6.02 25.28 -27.18
CA THR A 613 -7.02 26.00 -26.36
C THR A 613 -6.84 25.76 -24.85
N LEU A 614 -6.29 24.60 -24.48
CA LEU A 614 -6.02 24.21 -23.10
C LEU A 614 -4.63 24.66 -22.61
N GLY A 615 -3.82 25.28 -23.47
CA GLY A 615 -2.45 25.70 -23.14
C GLY A 615 -1.48 24.55 -22.95
N LEU A 616 -1.72 23.40 -23.59
CA LEU A 616 -0.84 22.24 -23.51
C LEU A 616 0.33 22.38 -24.48
N HIS A 617 1.53 21.97 -24.05
CA HIS A 617 2.75 22.05 -24.86
C HIS A 617 3.32 20.68 -25.27
N ARG A 618 2.76 19.61 -24.71
CA ARG A 618 3.21 18.23 -24.89
C ARG A 618 2.01 17.28 -24.79
N LEU A 619 1.90 16.36 -25.74
CA LEU A 619 0.93 15.26 -25.71
C LEU A 619 1.65 13.96 -26.03
N ASP A 620 1.50 12.97 -25.18
CA ASP A 620 2.00 11.61 -25.38
C ASP A 620 0.80 10.66 -25.41
N MET A 621 0.65 9.88 -26.47
CA MET A 621 -0.55 9.09 -26.77
C MET A 621 -0.14 7.69 -27.25
N GLY A 622 -0.97 6.68 -27.02
CA GLY A 622 -0.72 5.33 -27.49
C GLY A 622 -2.00 4.63 -27.90
N ASP A 623 -1.93 3.83 -28.96
CA ASP A 623 -2.96 2.89 -29.37
C ASP A 623 -2.44 1.44 -29.26
N GLN A 624 -3.22 0.46 -29.71
CA GLN A 624 -2.84 -0.95 -29.62
C GLN A 624 -1.63 -1.33 -30.48
N THR A 625 -1.17 -0.44 -31.36
CA THR A 625 -0.19 -0.71 -32.41
C THR A 625 0.96 0.29 -32.45
N HIS A 626 0.76 1.53 -31.98
CA HIS A 626 1.74 2.61 -32.08
C HIS A 626 1.69 3.53 -30.87
N VAL A 627 2.82 4.17 -30.62
CA VAL A 627 2.95 5.32 -29.73
C VAL A 627 3.14 6.59 -30.55
N TRP A 628 2.62 7.70 -30.02
CA TRP A 628 2.61 9.00 -30.65
C TRP A 628 3.04 10.07 -29.66
N SER A 629 3.82 11.03 -30.12
CA SER A 629 4.28 12.12 -29.28
C SER A 629 4.18 13.43 -30.05
N ALA A 630 3.62 14.46 -29.44
CA ALA A 630 3.49 15.80 -29.99
C ALA A 630 4.13 16.83 -29.06
N ARG A 631 4.84 17.80 -29.64
CA ARG A 631 5.47 18.94 -28.95
C ARG A 631 5.09 20.23 -29.64
N ALA A 632 4.74 21.25 -28.87
CA ALA A 632 4.49 22.58 -29.40
C ALA A 632 5.81 23.19 -29.94
N ALA A 633 5.78 23.63 -31.19
CA ALA A 633 6.85 24.31 -31.89
C ALA A 633 6.44 25.78 -32.14
N GLY A 634 6.50 26.58 -31.07
CA GLY A 634 6.10 28.00 -31.10
C GLY A 634 4.62 28.22 -30.82
N SER A 635 4.10 29.41 -31.18
CA SER A 635 2.75 29.84 -30.79
C SER A 635 1.61 29.15 -31.54
N ARG A 636 1.89 28.46 -32.66
CA ARG A 636 0.90 27.76 -33.53
C ARG A 636 1.46 26.58 -34.32
N GLY A 637 2.58 26.00 -33.88
CA GLY A 637 3.22 24.87 -34.54
C GLY A 637 3.23 23.63 -33.64
N TRP A 638 3.17 22.43 -34.23
CA TRP A 638 3.33 21.16 -33.52
C TRP A 638 4.27 20.24 -34.31
N ARG A 639 5.21 19.62 -33.61
CA ARG A 639 6.01 18.49 -34.11
C ARG A 639 5.41 17.21 -33.56
N VAL A 640 5.12 16.26 -34.43
CA VAL A 640 4.51 14.98 -34.06
C VAL A 640 5.38 13.85 -34.58
N ALA A 641 5.59 12.81 -33.78
CA ALA A 641 6.21 11.58 -34.22
C ALA A 641 5.40 10.35 -33.81
N ARG A 642 5.58 9.26 -34.57
CA ARG A 642 4.97 7.96 -34.33
C ARG A 642 5.99 6.85 -34.48
N ALA A 643 5.96 5.88 -33.57
CA ALA A 643 6.73 4.64 -33.69
C ALA A 643 5.96 3.45 -33.10
N LEU A 644 6.53 2.25 -33.20
CA LEU A 644 5.95 1.02 -32.64
C LEU A 644 6.08 0.98 -31.11
N THR A 645 7.17 1.51 -30.57
CA THR A 645 7.45 1.57 -29.13
C THR A 645 7.97 2.93 -28.72
N TRP A 646 7.90 3.26 -27.43
CA TRP A 646 8.46 4.51 -26.89
C TRP A 646 9.98 4.59 -27.09
N ASP A 647 10.68 3.47 -26.98
CA ASP A 647 12.12 3.38 -27.20
C ASP A 647 12.48 3.69 -28.67
N ASP A 648 11.71 3.17 -29.63
CA ASP A 648 11.90 3.49 -31.06
C ASP A 648 11.59 4.95 -31.38
N LEU A 649 10.60 5.54 -30.68
CA LEU A 649 10.22 6.93 -30.86
C LEU A 649 11.30 7.87 -30.33
N ASP A 650 11.86 7.57 -29.15
CA ASP A 650 12.91 8.38 -28.53
C ASP A 650 14.22 8.29 -29.32
N ALA A 651 14.64 7.07 -29.67
CA ALA A 651 15.83 6.84 -30.48
C ALA A 651 15.70 7.42 -31.91
N GLY A 652 14.50 7.40 -32.50
CA GLY A 652 14.26 7.81 -33.88
C GLY A 652 13.87 9.27 -34.07
N ALA A 653 13.20 9.90 -33.10
CA ALA A 653 12.61 11.23 -33.23
C ALA A 653 12.62 12.07 -31.93
N GLY A 654 13.13 11.57 -30.81
CA GLY A 654 13.11 12.27 -29.51
C GLY A 654 13.79 13.64 -29.57
N ARG A 655 15.02 13.68 -30.10
CA ARG A 655 15.76 14.95 -30.28
C ARG A 655 15.03 15.93 -31.19
N TRP A 656 14.44 15.45 -32.28
CA TRP A 656 13.70 16.28 -33.23
C TRP A 656 12.39 16.82 -32.64
N LEU A 657 11.69 16.02 -31.83
CA LEU A 657 10.50 16.47 -31.11
C LEU A 657 10.83 17.62 -30.16
N ASP A 658 11.91 17.51 -29.40
CA ASP A 658 12.25 18.51 -28.39
C ASP A 658 12.89 19.77 -29.00
N THR A 659 13.82 19.60 -29.93
CA THR A 659 14.63 20.72 -30.46
C THR A 659 14.26 21.17 -31.87
N GLY A 660 13.67 20.29 -32.68
CA GLY A 660 13.42 20.52 -34.10
C GLY A 660 14.64 20.24 -34.98
N GLU A 661 15.76 19.84 -34.38
CA GLU A 661 16.97 19.41 -35.10
C GLU A 661 16.84 17.92 -35.46
N ALA A 662 17.10 17.59 -36.73
CA ALA A 662 17.03 16.24 -37.27
C ALA A 662 18.22 15.35 -36.85
#